data_AF-A0A1L3MFI3-F1
#
_entry.id   AF-A0A1L3MFI3-F1
#
_cell.length_a   1.000
_cell.length_b   1.000
_cell.length_c   1.000
_cell.angle_alpha   90.00
_cell.angle_beta   90.00
_cell.angle_gamma   90.00
#
_symmetry.space_group_name_H-M   'P 1'
#
loop_
_entity.id
_entity.type
_entity.pdbx_description
1 polymer ?
#
loop_
_entity_poly.entity_id
_entity_poly.type
_entity_poly.pdbx_seq_one_letter_code
_entity_poly.pdbx_strand_id
1 'polypeptide(L)'
;MVAGLLAGLATIVVALPLGRLFDEAPWALPSVIGVAVVAGTGMLLRSLTTHAGLVVLGQAAAAGLYLLVTQLGETTVFGVVPTPETLTALLDHFEQAQDTITRYAAPAPATPGITVMLVVIIVVVALAVDMASATAASPSVAGLPLLSLFLVSAANSGGSMHWAWFLAGAGLWLAMVVHQSDLDLHGWATSVPRMARGDGEDSAGRSHRWQAARLGAFALVAAVAAATFVPHLPTRYVLDGLGRSQGGATTGSGVRLATALDLRRSLESPSEAPVLTYTSSSPTPGPLRVAVVEDFSDGLGRMRSDAPEPVEGFSAPDPTLRLPGNVVGERRTMVVESNGVAAPQLPLPSLVSSVDTGGIAWALGDDGTAAVQRTPGTYSATYTELAPEEEDFDQPTGEPIDPLAQSDSYLTLDPGSAQEIGDLVDEVVPHDATPLRSAQAIQEYLRGSEFTYSLDLPSSQGRDPIVAFLDHKTGYCQQFAVTMTLMARARGIPARVAVGFLPGSLTSGDERVVRVSDAHAWPELYFEGVGWTRFEPTPGSRAASTPGYTIDTSDASAGTDTSTSSDETTSSSTRPDDQQEDVAVPEAATAPDEGRPAWVTALLWLLGIAAVLAIMPLSALVARRRSRRSAVDDAERVEREWHELITQLDDLGLRPPVGATPRQTGAWLSRRLHLEGEPQEQLDHVVATLERARYAPPGADLPDISHEVGGVVDEVRSGRQRSRQVRSMLWPQDGVDAWRAFGRSLLRRLPRRR
;
A
#
# COMPACT_ATOMS: atom_id res chain seq x y z
N MET A 1 27.83 -13.45 0.03
CA MET A 1 27.75 -12.29 0.95
C MET A 1 27.18 -11.07 0.24
N VAL A 2 27.81 -10.60 -0.84
CA VAL A 2 27.25 -9.51 -1.68
C VAL A 2 25.82 -9.81 -2.14
N ALA A 3 25.52 -11.06 -2.53
CA ALA A 3 24.18 -11.49 -2.89
C ALA A 3 23.12 -11.24 -1.80
N GLY A 4 23.43 -11.50 -0.52
CA GLY A 4 22.48 -11.29 0.59
C GLY A 4 22.26 -9.81 0.92
N LEU A 5 23.30 -8.98 0.75
CA LEU A 5 23.18 -7.54 0.92
C LEU A 5 22.34 -6.90 -0.20
N LEU A 6 22.55 -7.34 -1.44
CA LEU A 6 21.73 -6.91 -2.58
C LEU A 6 20.27 -7.37 -2.42
N ALA A 7 20.04 -8.60 -1.94
CA ALA A 7 18.70 -9.12 -1.64
C ALA A 7 17.98 -8.27 -0.58
N GLY A 8 18.67 -7.93 0.51
CA GLY A 8 18.12 -7.06 1.56
C GLY A 8 17.78 -5.66 1.04
N LEU A 9 18.71 -5.02 0.30
CA LEU A 9 18.47 -3.71 -0.31
C LEU A 9 17.30 -3.73 -1.29
N ALA A 10 17.22 -4.75 -2.15
CA ALA A 10 16.12 -4.89 -3.11
C ALA A 10 14.77 -4.99 -2.39
N THR A 11 14.71 -5.78 -1.32
CA THR A 11 13.49 -5.94 -0.52
C THR A 11 13.06 -4.62 0.13
N ILE A 12 14.00 -3.86 0.70
CA ILE A 12 13.70 -2.54 1.29
C ILE A 12 13.19 -1.56 0.24
N VAL A 13 13.89 -1.44 -0.89
CA VAL A 13 13.52 -0.49 -1.96
C VAL A 13 12.15 -0.80 -2.54
N VAL A 14 11.81 -2.07 -2.70
CA VAL A 14 10.49 -2.51 -3.18
C VAL A 14 9.39 -2.33 -2.13
N ALA A 15 9.73 -2.36 -0.84
CA ALA A 15 8.78 -2.14 0.25
C ALA A 15 8.45 -0.65 0.49
N LEU A 16 9.38 0.28 0.25
CA LEU A 16 9.20 1.71 0.50
C LEU A 16 7.88 2.29 -0.04
N PRO A 17 7.41 1.93 -1.25
CA PRO A 17 6.18 2.48 -1.79
C PRO A 17 4.91 2.04 -1.06
N LEU A 18 4.94 0.99 -0.23
CA LEU A 18 3.84 0.66 0.68
C LEU A 18 3.52 1.82 1.63
N GLY A 19 4.46 2.74 1.86
CA GLY A 19 4.24 3.94 2.68
C GLY A 19 3.16 4.86 2.13
N ARG A 20 2.80 4.72 0.85
CA ARG A 20 1.71 5.48 0.23
C ARG A 20 0.32 4.91 0.53
N LEU A 21 0.24 3.72 1.13
CA LEU A 21 -1.02 3.07 1.46
C LEU A 21 -1.54 3.44 2.86
N PHE A 22 -0.73 4.14 3.67
CA PHE A 22 -1.02 4.44 5.06
C PHE A 22 -0.71 5.89 5.41
N ASP A 23 -1.45 6.45 6.37
CA ASP A 23 -1.21 7.84 6.86
C ASP A 23 0.14 7.97 7.55
N GLU A 24 0.54 6.92 8.27
CA GLU A 24 1.81 6.82 8.97
C GLU A 24 2.54 5.53 8.58
N ALA A 25 3.86 5.50 8.79
CA ALA A 25 4.70 4.33 8.46
C ALA A 25 5.41 3.73 9.68
N PRO A 26 4.70 3.37 10.79
CA PRO A 26 5.31 2.76 11.97
C PRO A 26 5.97 1.40 11.67
N TRP A 27 5.52 0.72 10.62
CA TRP A 27 6.06 -0.55 10.14
C TRP A 27 7.41 -0.42 9.41
N ALA A 28 7.77 0.76 8.90
CA ALA A 28 8.91 0.91 8.00
C ALA A 28 10.23 0.60 8.70
N LEU A 29 10.47 1.19 9.87
CA LEU A 29 11.70 0.98 10.62
C LEU A 29 11.85 -0.48 11.11
N PRO A 30 10.83 -1.10 11.75
CA PRO A 30 10.89 -2.52 12.09
C PRO A 30 11.14 -3.42 10.87
N SER A 31 10.49 -3.15 9.74
CA SER A 31 10.71 -3.94 8.52
C SER A 31 12.16 -3.88 8.02
N VAL A 32 12.78 -2.69 8.02
CA VAL A 32 14.20 -2.53 7.65
C VAL A 32 15.11 -3.31 8.59
N ILE A 33 14.85 -3.27 9.90
CA ILE A 33 15.62 -4.01 10.90
C ILE A 33 15.46 -5.52 10.68
N GLY A 34 14.22 -6.00 10.47
CA GLY A 34 13.94 -7.40 10.19
C GLY A 34 14.68 -7.91 8.94
N VAL A 35 14.68 -7.12 7.85
CA VAL A 35 15.45 -7.43 6.64
C VAL A 35 16.96 -7.50 6.94
N ALA A 36 17.48 -6.56 7.75
CA ALA A 36 18.89 -6.56 8.15
C ALA A 36 19.26 -7.78 9.01
N VAL A 37 18.37 -8.22 9.92
CA VAL A 37 18.54 -9.45 10.72
C VAL A 37 18.61 -10.66 9.79
N VAL A 38 17.72 -10.76 8.80
CA VAL A 38 17.73 -11.86 7.82
C VAL A 38 19.03 -11.88 7.02
N ALA A 39 19.42 -10.74 6.44
CA ALA A 39 20.63 -10.63 5.62
C ALA A 39 21.91 -10.88 6.43
N GLY A 40 22.02 -10.27 7.62
CA GLY A 40 23.16 -10.41 8.53
C GLY A 40 23.31 -11.85 9.05
N THR A 41 22.21 -12.46 9.50
CA THR A 41 22.22 -13.86 9.94
C THR A 41 22.59 -14.81 8.81
N GLY A 42 22.06 -14.58 7.60
CA GLY A 42 22.41 -15.36 6.42
C GLY A 42 23.90 -15.23 6.05
N MET A 43 24.46 -14.03 6.13
CA MET A 43 25.89 -13.81 5.90
C MET A 43 26.76 -14.54 6.93
N LEU A 44 26.39 -14.45 8.22
CA LEU A 44 27.09 -15.11 9.31
C LEU A 44 27.03 -16.63 9.18
N LEU A 45 25.84 -17.21 8.99
CA LEU A 45 25.67 -18.66 8.89
C LEU A 45 26.40 -19.24 7.68
N ARG A 46 26.37 -18.57 6.52
CA ARG A 46 27.15 -19.00 5.34
C ARG A 46 28.67 -18.93 5.55
N SER A 47 29.15 -18.12 6.49
CA SER A 47 30.57 -18.13 6.87
C SER A 47 30.93 -19.32 7.77
N LEU A 48 29.95 -19.87 8.49
CA LEU A 48 30.11 -20.95 9.47
C LEU A 48 29.79 -22.34 8.93
N THR A 49 28.86 -22.45 7.98
CA THR A 49 28.37 -23.73 7.43
C THR A 49 28.19 -23.67 5.92
N THR A 50 28.40 -24.81 5.25
CA THR A 50 28.13 -25.01 3.82
C THR A 50 26.74 -25.61 3.56
N HIS A 51 26.01 -26.04 4.60
CA HIS A 51 24.69 -26.64 4.46
C HIS A 51 23.59 -25.59 4.33
N ALA A 52 22.97 -25.50 3.15
CA ALA A 52 21.88 -24.58 2.84
C ALA A 52 20.70 -24.66 3.84
N GLY A 53 20.30 -25.86 4.25
CA GLY A 53 19.19 -26.05 5.19
C GLY A 53 19.44 -25.43 6.58
N LEU A 54 20.67 -25.50 7.08
CA LEU A 54 21.03 -24.88 8.37
C LEU A 54 21.04 -23.36 8.29
N VAL A 55 21.42 -22.80 7.13
CA VAL A 55 21.36 -21.36 6.88
C VAL A 55 19.92 -20.89 6.92
N VAL A 56 19.02 -21.54 6.16
CA VAL A 56 17.59 -21.19 6.11
C VAL A 56 16.92 -21.33 7.47
N LEU A 57 17.15 -22.45 8.17
CA LEU A 57 16.59 -22.67 9.51
C LEU A 57 17.08 -21.62 10.52
N GLY A 58 18.37 -21.28 10.49
CA GLY A 58 18.92 -20.27 11.39
C GLY A 58 18.42 -18.86 11.07
N GLN A 59 18.21 -18.52 9.79
CA GLN A 59 17.59 -17.26 9.40
C GLN A 59 16.12 -17.18 9.80
N ALA A 60 15.35 -18.25 9.59
CA ALA A 60 13.96 -18.34 10.03
C ALA A 60 13.83 -18.23 11.55
N ALA A 61 14.72 -18.88 12.31
CA ALA A 61 14.76 -18.77 13.76
C ALA A 61 15.12 -17.35 14.24
N ALA A 62 16.10 -16.69 13.62
CA ALA A 62 16.48 -15.32 13.96
C ALA A 62 15.37 -14.31 13.59
N ALA A 63 14.72 -14.49 12.44
CA ALA A 63 13.57 -13.69 12.02
C ALA A 63 12.37 -13.89 12.96
N GLY A 64 12.05 -15.14 13.32
CA GLY A 64 11.00 -15.46 14.27
C GLY A 64 11.27 -14.87 15.65
N LEU A 65 12.50 -14.97 16.16
CA LEU A 65 12.91 -14.35 17.42
C LEU A 65 12.79 -12.82 17.36
N TYR A 66 13.21 -12.20 16.26
CA TYR A 66 13.08 -10.77 16.04
C TYR A 66 11.60 -10.32 16.09
N LEU A 67 10.72 -11.04 15.40
CA LEU A 67 9.28 -10.76 15.41
C LEU A 67 8.69 -10.95 16.81
N LEU A 68 9.04 -12.03 17.50
CA LEU A 68 8.58 -12.28 18.87
C LEU A 68 8.97 -11.16 19.83
N VAL A 69 10.24 -10.74 19.81
CA VAL A 69 10.76 -9.71 20.73
C VAL A 69 10.19 -8.32 20.42
N THR A 70 10.05 -7.96 19.14
CA THR A 70 9.72 -6.59 18.75
C THR A 70 8.23 -6.34 18.53
N GLN A 71 7.50 -7.35 18.05
CA GLN A 71 6.08 -7.21 17.70
C GLN A 71 5.15 -7.83 18.75
N LEU A 72 5.62 -8.85 19.48
CA LEU A 72 4.80 -9.64 20.42
C LEU A 72 5.41 -9.68 21.84
N GLY A 73 6.37 -8.80 22.14
CA GLY A 73 7.22 -8.90 23.33
C GLY A 73 6.44 -8.93 24.64
N GLU A 74 5.31 -8.21 24.72
CA GLU A 74 4.46 -8.12 25.91
C GLU A 74 3.77 -9.43 26.29
N THR A 75 3.61 -10.36 25.33
CA THR A 75 2.90 -11.65 25.53
C THR A 75 3.83 -12.84 25.76
N THR A 76 5.15 -12.62 25.68
CA THR A 76 6.14 -13.70 25.73
C THR A 76 6.79 -13.83 27.10
N VAL A 77 7.03 -15.06 27.55
CA VAL A 77 7.74 -15.28 28.82
C VAL A 77 9.23 -15.01 28.59
N PHE A 78 9.81 -14.12 29.41
CA PHE A 78 11.19 -13.61 29.29
C PHE A 78 11.52 -12.97 27.92
N GLY A 79 10.52 -12.52 27.17
CA GLY A 79 10.73 -11.86 25.87
C GLY A 79 11.05 -12.81 24.70
N VAL A 80 11.05 -14.14 24.91
CA VAL A 80 11.59 -15.10 23.92
C VAL A 80 10.73 -16.35 23.74
N VAL A 81 10.05 -16.83 24.79
CA VAL A 81 9.28 -18.07 24.71
C VAL A 81 7.80 -17.74 24.43
N PRO A 82 7.23 -18.20 23.31
CA PRO A 82 5.82 -17.96 22.99
C PRO A 82 4.91 -18.69 23.98
N THR A 83 3.87 -17.99 24.42
CA THR A 83 2.81 -18.51 25.27
C THR A 83 1.54 -18.74 24.46
N PRO A 84 0.50 -19.39 25.01
CA PRO A 84 -0.83 -19.37 24.39
C PRO A 84 -1.36 -17.95 24.15
N GLU A 85 -1.00 -16.98 25.01
CA GLU A 85 -1.38 -15.56 24.86
C GLU A 85 -0.69 -14.91 23.65
N THR A 86 0.53 -15.32 23.30
CA THR A 86 1.20 -14.88 22.07
C THR A 86 0.42 -15.31 20.82
N LEU A 87 -0.18 -16.51 20.84
CA LEU A 87 -0.97 -17.00 19.73
C LEU A 87 -2.30 -16.24 19.60
N THR A 88 -2.98 -15.95 20.70
CA THR A 88 -4.20 -15.14 20.68
C THR A 88 -3.93 -13.72 20.22
N ALA A 89 -2.87 -13.07 20.72
CA ALA A 89 -2.50 -11.73 20.27
C ALA A 89 -2.16 -11.66 18.76
N LEU A 90 -1.52 -12.70 18.22
CA LEU A 90 -1.27 -12.77 16.78
C LEU A 90 -2.58 -12.88 15.97
N LEU A 91 -3.56 -13.65 16.47
CA LEU A 91 -4.88 -13.76 15.85
C LEU A 91 -5.66 -12.44 15.95
N ASP A 92 -5.60 -11.76 17.10
CA ASP A 92 -6.23 -10.44 17.29
C ASP A 92 -5.62 -9.39 16.35
N HIS A 93 -4.29 -9.39 16.16
CA HIS A 93 -3.63 -8.53 15.19
C HIS A 93 -4.04 -8.85 13.75
N PHE A 94 -4.24 -10.13 13.41
CA PHE A 94 -4.73 -10.53 12.09
C PHE A 94 -6.17 -10.05 11.87
N GLU A 95 -7.06 -10.22 12.85
CA GLU A 95 -8.44 -9.76 12.78
C GLU A 95 -8.51 -8.23 12.68
N GLN A 96 -7.71 -7.51 13.47
CA GLN A 96 -7.60 -6.05 13.39
C GLN A 96 -7.08 -5.59 12.02
N ALA A 97 -6.08 -6.28 11.45
CA ALA A 97 -5.55 -5.96 10.13
C ALA A 97 -6.61 -6.19 9.05
N GLN A 98 -7.33 -7.32 9.12
CA GLN A 98 -8.44 -7.64 8.22
C GLN A 98 -9.53 -6.57 8.31
N ASP A 99 -9.96 -6.22 9.53
CA ASP A 99 -10.96 -5.20 9.79
C ASP A 99 -10.57 -3.86 9.19
N THR A 100 -9.32 -3.45 9.41
CA THR A 100 -8.78 -2.20 8.85
C THR A 100 -8.77 -2.24 7.32
N ILE A 101 -8.36 -3.34 6.70
CA ILE A 101 -8.36 -3.51 5.23
C ILE A 101 -9.78 -3.48 4.65
N THR A 102 -10.77 -4.01 5.39
CA THR A 102 -12.17 -4.05 4.92
C THR A 102 -12.91 -2.74 5.11
N ARG A 103 -12.64 -1.99 6.19
CA ARG A 103 -13.36 -0.77 6.57
C ARG A 103 -12.73 0.51 6.02
N TYR A 104 -11.41 0.54 5.81
CA TYR A 104 -10.68 1.74 5.43
C TYR A 104 -10.13 1.63 4.00
N ALA A 105 -10.25 2.71 3.24
CA ALA A 105 -9.55 2.87 1.97
C ALA A 105 -8.17 3.52 2.18
N ALA A 106 -7.25 3.32 1.24
CA ALA A 106 -5.93 3.97 1.29
C ALA A 106 -6.04 5.50 1.07
N PRO A 107 -5.28 6.34 1.80
CA PRO A 107 -4.37 5.96 2.89
C PRO A 107 -5.14 5.56 4.16
N ALA A 108 -4.84 4.36 4.69
CA ALA A 108 -5.49 3.81 5.87
C ALA A 108 -4.68 4.12 7.13
N PRO A 109 -5.30 4.17 8.32
CA PRO A 109 -4.55 4.27 9.57
C PRO A 109 -3.68 3.03 9.76
N ALA A 110 -2.42 3.23 10.16
CA ALA A 110 -1.49 2.13 10.45
C ALA A 110 -1.75 1.56 11.85
N THR A 111 -2.81 0.76 11.98
CA THR A 111 -3.14 0.07 13.24
C THR A 111 -2.01 -0.89 13.66
N PRO A 112 -1.90 -1.23 14.96
CA PRO A 112 -0.91 -2.20 15.43
C PRO A 112 -0.97 -3.53 14.64
N GLY A 113 -2.18 -4.04 14.38
CA GLY A 113 -2.38 -5.25 13.56
C GLY A 113 -1.79 -5.15 12.16
N ILE A 114 -2.05 -4.06 11.42
CA ILE A 114 -1.45 -3.82 10.11
C ILE A 114 0.08 -3.72 10.21
N THR A 115 0.58 -3.03 11.24
CA THR A 115 2.02 -2.85 11.44
C THR A 115 2.73 -4.19 11.59
N VAL A 116 2.22 -5.04 12.49
CA VAL A 116 2.75 -6.39 12.71
C VAL A 116 2.68 -7.22 11.42
N MET A 117 1.53 -7.22 10.74
CA MET A 117 1.31 -8.02 9.54
C MET A 117 2.26 -7.63 8.41
N LEU A 118 2.45 -6.33 8.19
CA LEU A 118 3.28 -5.81 7.12
C LEU A 118 4.77 -6.10 7.40
N VAL A 119 5.22 -5.97 8.64
CA VAL A 119 6.58 -6.37 9.06
C VAL A 119 6.80 -7.87 8.82
N VAL A 120 5.84 -8.72 9.20
CA VAL A 120 5.90 -10.17 8.96
C VAL A 120 6.02 -10.47 7.45
N ILE A 121 5.16 -9.87 6.63
CA ILE A 121 5.17 -10.07 5.17
C ILE A 121 6.52 -9.65 4.57
N ILE A 122 7.04 -8.47 4.92
CA ILE A 122 8.33 -7.99 4.39
C ILE A 122 9.47 -8.92 4.83
N VAL A 123 9.49 -9.37 6.09
CA VAL A 123 10.52 -10.29 6.59
C VAL A 123 10.47 -11.65 5.89
N VAL A 124 9.27 -12.17 5.63
CA VAL A 124 9.08 -13.42 4.86
C VAL A 124 9.55 -13.25 3.41
N VAL A 125 9.23 -12.12 2.78
CA VAL A 125 9.76 -11.79 1.44
C VAL A 125 11.28 -11.70 1.47
N ALA A 126 11.88 -11.06 2.47
CA ALA A 126 13.33 -10.97 2.62
C ALA A 126 13.99 -12.35 2.74
N LEU A 127 13.39 -13.25 3.52
CA LEU A 127 13.83 -14.64 3.63
C LEU A 127 13.77 -15.37 2.29
N ALA A 128 12.67 -15.22 1.54
CA ALA A 128 12.52 -15.84 0.22
C ALA A 128 13.53 -15.31 -0.80
N VAL A 129 13.74 -13.99 -0.84
CA VAL A 129 14.70 -13.33 -1.75
C VAL A 129 16.14 -13.74 -1.42
N ASP A 130 16.52 -13.75 -0.15
CA ASP A 130 17.87 -14.16 0.28
C ASP A 130 18.09 -15.68 0.11
N MET A 131 17.05 -16.51 0.32
CA MET A 131 17.10 -17.94 -0.01
C MET A 131 17.32 -18.16 -1.51
N ALA A 132 16.51 -17.54 -2.37
CA ALA A 132 16.60 -17.72 -3.81
C ALA A 132 17.92 -17.19 -4.38
N SER A 133 18.40 -16.05 -3.88
CA SER A 133 19.61 -15.40 -4.43
C SER A 133 20.91 -15.91 -3.83
N ALA A 134 21.04 -15.92 -2.50
CA ALA A 134 22.30 -16.14 -1.83
C ALA A 134 22.48 -17.57 -1.30
N THR A 135 21.39 -18.34 -1.10
CA THR A 135 21.46 -19.75 -0.69
C THR A 135 21.35 -20.71 -1.88
N ALA A 136 20.37 -20.49 -2.76
CA ALA A 136 20.11 -21.34 -3.92
C ALA A 136 20.89 -20.91 -5.19
N ALA A 137 21.61 -19.78 -5.14
CA ALA A 137 22.38 -19.24 -6.26
C ALA A 137 21.53 -18.98 -7.53
N SER A 138 20.25 -18.67 -7.35
CA SER A 138 19.26 -18.49 -8.42
C SER A 138 18.56 -17.12 -8.34
N PRO A 139 19.28 -15.99 -8.55
CA PRO A 139 18.72 -14.64 -8.40
C PRO A 139 17.57 -14.34 -9.36
N SER A 140 17.46 -15.05 -10.49
CA SER A 140 16.32 -14.92 -11.41
C SER A 140 14.98 -15.23 -10.72
N VAL A 141 14.96 -16.22 -9.82
CA VAL A 141 13.76 -16.61 -9.07
C VAL A 141 13.43 -15.59 -7.97
N ALA A 142 14.44 -14.91 -7.43
CA ALA A 142 14.27 -13.88 -6.40
C ALA A 142 13.45 -12.65 -6.89
N GLY A 143 13.30 -12.49 -8.21
CA GLY A 143 12.44 -11.47 -8.80
C GLY A 143 10.96 -11.70 -8.54
N LEU A 144 10.50 -12.94 -8.36
CA LEU A 144 9.09 -13.26 -8.12
C LEU A 144 8.55 -12.68 -6.79
N PRO A 145 9.18 -12.96 -5.63
CA PRO A 145 8.72 -12.38 -4.35
C PRO A 145 8.91 -10.85 -4.29
N LEU A 146 9.91 -10.29 -4.97
CA LEU A 146 10.04 -8.83 -5.10
C LEU A 146 8.89 -8.26 -5.94
N LEU A 147 8.59 -8.88 -7.08
CA LEU A 147 7.51 -8.44 -7.96
C LEU A 147 6.16 -8.53 -7.25
N SER A 148 5.89 -9.58 -6.47
CA SER A 148 4.63 -9.66 -5.71
C SER A 148 4.49 -8.52 -4.71
N LEU A 149 5.55 -8.19 -3.96
CA LEU A 149 5.52 -7.08 -3.02
C LEU A 149 5.32 -5.72 -3.73
N PHE A 150 5.98 -5.53 -4.87
CA PHE A 150 5.81 -4.35 -5.72
C PHE A 150 4.39 -4.23 -6.27
N LEU A 151 3.82 -5.33 -6.77
CA LEU A 151 2.48 -5.36 -7.36
C LEU A 151 1.41 -5.05 -6.31
N VAL A 152 1.54 -5.52 -5.08
CA VAL A 152 0.62 -5.15 -3.98
C VAL A 152 0.61 -3.64 -3.77
N SER A 153 1.78 -3.00 -3.78
CA SER A 153 1.85 -1.53 -3.67
C SER A 153 1.30 -0.84 -4.91
N ALA A 154 1.69 -1.27 -6.12
CA ALA A 154 1.30 -0.62 -7.37
C ALA A 154 -0.19 -0.78 -7.70
N ALA A 155 -0.80 -1.93 -7.37
CA ALA A 155 -2.21 -2.18 -7.60
C ALA A 155 -3.11 -1.42 -6.62
N ASN A 156 -2.62 -1.16 -5.40
CA ASN A 156 -3.42 -0.54 -4.34
C ASN A 156 -3.08 0.94 -4.09
N SER A 157 -1.99 1.46 -4.66
CA SER A 157 -1.70 2.90 -4.62
C SER A 157 -2.64 3.60 -5.58
N GLY A 158 -3.59 4.38 -5.06
CA GLY A 158 -4.63 5.06 -5.83
C GLY A 158 -4.17 6.11 -6.86
N GLY A 159 -2.88 6.14 -7.23
CA GLY A 159 -2.30 7.04 -8.23
C GLY A 159 -1.15 6.39 -9.00
N SER A 160 -0.66 7.05 -10.06
CA SER A 160 0.45 6.54 -10.86
C SER A 160 1.73 6.49 -10.01
N MET A 161 2.25 5.28 -9.83
CA MET A 161 3.49 5.08 -9.12
C MET A 161 4.64 5.66 -9.95
N HIS A 162 5.50 6.47 -9.31
CA HIS A 162 6.64 7.05 -10.02
C HIS A 162 7.54 5.92 -10.53
N TRP A 163 7.82 5.91 -11.84
CA TRP A 163 8.60 4.85 -12.53
C TRP A 163 9.98 4.58 -11.89
N ALA A 164 10.54 5.57 -11.19
CA ALA A 164 11.80 5.42 -10.46
C ALA A 164 11.77 4.27 -9.43
N TRP A 165 10.64 4.01 -8.77
CA TRP A 165 10.51 2.89 -7.82
C TRP A 165 10.69 1.55 -8.51
N PHE A 166 10.06 1.38 -9.68
CA PHE A 166 10.23 0.19 -10.52
C PHE A 166 11.67 0.04 -10.98
N LEU A 167 12.28 1.11 -11.52
CA LEU A 167 13.67 1.03 -12.00
C LEU A 167 14.68 0.75 -10.88
N ALA A 168 14.45 1.30 -9.67
CA ALA A 168 15.32 1.05 -8.53
C ALA A 168 15.26 -0.43 -8.09
N GLY A 169 14.05 -0.99 -7.96
CA GLY A 169 13.86 -2.42 -7.64
C GLY A 169 14.41 -3.35 -8.72
N ALA A 170 14.07 -3.08 -9.99
CA ALA A 170 14.54 -3.87 -11.13
C ALA A 170 16.06 -3.79 -11.31
N GLY A 171 16.65 -2.62 -11.08
CA GLY A 171 18.11 -2.41 -11.13
C GLY A 171 18.86 -3.22 -10.09
N LEU A 172 18.35 -3.28 -8.86
CA LEU A 172 18.92 -4.12 -7.79
C LEU A 172 18.79 -5.62 -8.10
N TRP A 173 17.65 -6.05 -8.62
CA TRP A 173 17.47 -7.43 -9.07
C TRP A 173 18.43 -7.80 -10.21
N LEU A 174 18.59 -6.95 -11.23
CA LEU A 174 19.57 -7.15 -12.30
C LEU A 174 21.02 -7.18 -11.76
N ALA A 175 21.36 -6.34 -10.78
CA ALA A 175 22.66 -6.38 -10.13
C ALA A 175 22.92 -7.73 -9.44
N MET A 176 21.89 -8.35 -8.85
CA MET A 176 21.99 -9.70 -8.28
C MET A 176 22.26 -10.74 -9.37
N VAL A 177 21.54 -10.68 -10.49
CA VAL A 177 21.72 -11.60 -11.63
C VAL A 177 23.13 -11.48 -12.21
N VAL A 178 23.60 -10.25 -12.44
CA VAL A 178 24.96 -9.98 -12.95
C VAL A 178 26.01 -10.50 -11.97
N HIS A 179 25.83 -10.28 -10.67
CA HIS A 179 26.77 -10.75 -9.65
C HIS A 179 26.88 -12.28 -9.65
N GLN A 180 25.77 -13.00 -9.72
CA GLN A 180 25.79 -14.47 -9.76
C GLN A 180 26.41 -15.00 -11.06
N SER A 181 26.08 -14.40 -12.20
CA SER A 181 26.67 -14.80 -13.49
C SER A 181 28.19 -14.66 -13.51
N ASP A 182 28.74 -13.65 -12.82
CA ASP A 182 30.19 -13.47 -12.67
C ASP A 182 30.81 -14.60 -11.85
N LEU A 183 30.17 -15.01 -10.76
CA LEU A 183 30.65 -16.13 -9.93
C LEU A 183 30.65 -17.46 -10.68
N ASP A 184 29.59 -17.74 -11.45
CA ASP A 184 29.48 -18.97 -12.25
C ASP A 184 30.56 -19.04 -13.34
N LEU A 185 30.83 -17.91 -14.01
CA LEU A 185 31.90 -17.80 -15.02
C LEU A 185 33.29 -18.03 -14.42
N HIS A 186 33.58 -17.47 -13.23
CA HIS A 186 34.86 -17.70 -12.54
C HIS A 186 34.98 -19.16 -12.07
N GLY A 187 33.87 -19.81 -11.71
CA GLY A 187 33.85 -21.23 -11.39
C GLY A 187 34.31 -22.10 -12.56
N TRP A 188 33.82 -21.82 -13.77
CA TRP A 188 34.19 -22.58 -14.98
C TRP A 188 35.62 -22.32 -15.46
N ALA A 189 36.15 -21.11 -15.27
CA ALA A 189 37.53 -20.77 -15.64
C ALA A 189 38.58 -21.62 -14.90
N THR A 190 38.27 -22.14 -13.71
CA THR A 190 39.19 -23.00 -12.94
C THR A 190 39.39 -24.41 -13.52
N SER A 191 38.59 -24.80 -14.52
CA SER A 191 38.67 -26.13 -15.17
C SER A 191 39.59 -26.17 -16.40
N VAL A 192 40.22 -25.04 -16.79
CA VAL A 192 41.17 -24.97 -17.90
C VAL A 192 42.61 -24.89 -17.36
N PRO A 193 43.46 -25.93 -17.50
CA PRO A 193 44.86 -25.81 -17.15
C PRO A 193 45.69 -25.21 -18.30
N ARG A 194 46.47 -24.18 -17.92
CA ARG A 194 47.82 -23.79 -18.39
C ARG A 194 47.96 -23.01 -19.72
N MET A 195 48.57 -21.83 -19.55
CA MET A 195 49.30 -21.01 -20.54
C MET A 195 48.48 -20.15 -21.52
N ALA A 196 47.43 -19.47 -21.07
CA ALA A 196 47.02 -18.24 -21.74
C ALA A 196 48.05 -17.14 -21.39
N ARG A 197 48.98 -16.87 -22.29
CA ARG A 197 49.83 -15.66 -22.26
C ARG A 197 48.92 -14.44 -22.46
N GLY A 198 48.93 -13.50 -21.51
CA GLY A 198 48.40 -12.13 -21.67
C GLY A 198 47.09 -11.81 -20.95
N ASP A 199 46.75 -10.52 -20.88
CA ASP A 199 45.62 -9.88 -20.17
C ASP A 199 44.20 -10.26 -20.67
N GLY A 200 44.05 -11.43 -21.32
CA GLY A 200 42.80 -11.91 -21.90
C GLY A 200 41.73 -12.32 -20.89
N GLU A 201 42.10 -12.71 -19.67
CA GLU A 201 41.15 -13.09 -18.62
C GLU A 201 40.31 -11.89 -18.15
N ASP A 202 40.92 -10.71 -18.00
CA ASP A 202 40.22 -9.50 -17.57
C ASP A 202 39.34 -8.88 -18.69
N SER A 203 39.65 -9.14 -19.97
CA SER A 203 38.86 -8.63 -21.10
C SER A 203 37.63 -9.48 -21.40
N ALA A 204 37.74 -10.82 -21.33
CA ALA A 204 36.62 -11.74 -21.51
C ALA A 204 35.55 -11.55 -20.43
N GLY A 205 35.95 -11.49 -19.15
CA GLY A 205 35.02 -11.24 -18.02
C GLY A 205 34.32 -9.88 -18.11
N ARG A 206 35.03 -8.82 -18.52
CA ARG A 206 34.42 -7.49 -18.77
C ARG A 206 33.43 -7.52 -19.92
N SER A 207 33.74 -8.23 -21.01
CA SER A 207 32.88 -8.28 -22.20
C SER A 207 31.55 -9.00 -21.94
N HIS A 208 31.56 -10.11 -21.20
CA HIS A 208 30.33 -10.82 -20.82
C HIS A 208 29.48 -10.03 -19.82
N ARG A 209 30.09 -9.40 -18.81
CA ARG A 209 29.39 -8.48 -17.91
C ARG A 209 28.66 -7.37 -18.66
N TRP A 210 29.32 -6.81 -19.67
CA TRP A 210 28.75 -5.75 -20.49
C TRP A 210 27.62 -6.24 -21.41
N GLN A 211 27.72 -7.47 -21.93
CA GLN A 211 26.65 -8.09 -22.71
C GLN A 211 25.42 -8.43 -21.85
N ALA A 212 25.62 -9.01 -20.66
CA ALA A 212 24.52 -9.30 -19.72
C ALA A 212 23.83 -8.02 -19.24
N ALA A 213 24.60 -6.97 -18.91
CA ALA A 213 24.07 -5.67 -18.53
C ALA A 213 23.28 -5.02 -19.69
N ARG A 214 23.77 -5.13 -20.93
CA ARG A 214 23.04 -4.64 -22.13
C ARG A 214 21.74 -5.39 -22.36
N LEU A 215 21.73 -6.70 -22.22
CA LEU A 215 20.51 -7.50 -22.38
C LEU A 215 19.49 -7.18 -21.30
N GLY A 216 19.94 -7.02 -20.04
CA GLY A 216 19.09 -6.57 -18.94
C GLY A 216 18.54 -5.15 -19.14
N ALA A 217 19.38 -4.21 -19.58
CA ALA A 217 18.96 -2.85 -19.90
C ALA A 217 17.97 -2.82 -21.07
N PHE A 218 18.21 -3.61 -22.12
CA PHE A 218 17.29 -3.75 -23.24
C PHE A 218 15.95 -4.34 -22.79
N ALA A 219 15.96 -5.38 -21.97
CA ALA A 219 14.74 -5.96 -21.40
C ALA A 219 13.96 -4.95 -20.54
N LEU A 220 14.65 -4.12 -19.76
CA LEU A 220 14.05 -3.07 -18.95
C LEU A 220 13.41 -1.97 -19.81
N VAL A 221 14.13 -1.50 -20.84
CA VAL A 221 13.61 -0.52 -21.81
C VAL A 221 12.43 -1.09 -22.58
N ALA A 222 12.51 -2.35 -23.01
CA ALA A 222 11.42 -3.04 -23.67
C ALA A 222 10.20 -3.23 -22.75
N ALA A 223 10.40 -3.51 -21.46
CA ALA A 223 9.32 -3.60 -20.49
C ALA A 223 8.62 -2.26 -20.26
N VAL A 224 9.38 -1.17 -20.13
CA VAL A 224 8.84 0.21 -20.02
C VAL A 224 8.11 0.60 -21.31
N ALA A 225 8.71 0.33 -22.48
CA ALA A 225 8.07 0.61 -23.76
C ALA A 225 6.80 -0.23 -23.95
N ALA A 226 6.82 -1.52 -23.64
CA ALA A 226 5.64 -2.38 -23.68
C ALA A 226 4.52 -1.83 -22.79
N ALA A 227 4.84 -1.33 -21.59
CA ALA A 227 3.86 -0.70 -20.71
C ALA A 227 3.21 0.56 -21.31
N THR A 228 3.86 1.25 -22.26
CA THR A 228 3.25 2.38 -22.98
C THR A 228 2.31 1.95 -24.12
N PHE A 229 2.50 0.75 -24.67
CA PHE A 229 1.68 0.21 -25.77
C PHE A 229 0.59 -0.75 -25.30
N VAL A 230 0.73 -1.33 -24.11
CA VAL A 230 -0.33 -2.13 -23.48
C VAL A 230 -1.40 -1.15 -23.01
N PRO A 231 -2.66 -1.28 -23.50
CA PRO A 231 -3.77 -0.50 -22.99
C PRO A 231 -3.82 -0.70 -21.48
N HIS A 232 -3.74 0.38 -20.72
CA HIS A 232 -3.94 0.33 -19.28
C HIS A 232 -5.34 -0.23 -19.06
N LEU A 233 -5.42 -1.47 -18.57
CA LEU A 233 -6.69 -2.01 -18.13
C LEU A 233 -7.19 -1.07 -17.05
N PRO A 234 -8.44 -0.57 -17.13
CA PRO A 234 -9.00 0.23 -16.06
C PRO A 234 -8.81 -0.56 -14.76
N THR A 235 -8.44 0.13 -13.68
CA THR A 235 -8.27 -0.42 -12.31
C THR A 235 -9.61 -0.96 -11.83
N ARG A 236 -10.04 -2.05 -12.42
CA ARG A 236 -11.18 -2.89 -12.09
C ARG A 236 -10.51 -4.17 -11.62
N TYR A 237 -11.14 -4.88 -10.71
CA TYR A 237 -10.58 -6.06 -10.03
C TYR A 237 -9.68 -5.69 -8.85
N VAL A 238 -10.29 -5.38 -7.70
CA VAL A 238 -10.60 -6.46 -6.73
C VAL A 238 -11.38 -5.93 -5.51
N LEU A 239 -11.29 -4.67 -5.10
CA LEU A 239 -12.13 -4.13 -4.01
C LEU A 239 -12.31 -2.61 -4.18
N ASP A 240 -13.44 -2.14 -4.74
CA ASP A 240 -13.75 -0.70 -4.86
C ASP A 240 -15.00 -0.34 -4.06
N GLY A 241 -14.91 0.73 -3.28
CA GLY A 241 -15.97 1.38 -2.49
C GLY A 241 -15.84 2.90 -2.63
N LEU A 242 -16.88 3.68 -2.32
CA LEU A 242 -17.05 5.09 -2.77
C LEU A 242 -16.23 6.15 -2.01
N GLY A 243 -15.07 5.81 -1.45
CA GLY A 243 -14.31 6.74 -0.61
C GLY A 243 -12.81 6.63 -0.80
N ARG A 244 -12.21 7.54 -1.59
CA ARG A 244 -10.75 7.74 -1.59
C ARG A 244 -10.45 9.24 -1.65
N SER A 245 -10.13 9.84 -0.51
CA SER A 245 -9.49 11.17 -0.45
C SER A 245 -7.97 10.96 -0.55
N GLN A 246 -7.30 11.70 -1.43
CA GLN A 246 -5.84 11.71 -1.49
C GLN A 246 -5.35 13.15 -1.24
N GLY A 247 -4.67 13.35 -0.11
CA GLY A 247 -3.92 14.56 0.17
C GLY A 247 -2.60 14.57 -0.60
N GLY A 248 -2.43 15.50 -1.54
CA GLY A 248 -1.17 15.72 -2.22
C GLY A 248 -1.33 16.50 -3.53
N ALA A 249 -0.95 17.77 -3.50
CA ALA A 249 -0.99 18.67 -4.65
C ALA A 249 -0.14 18.13 -5.83
N THR A 250 -0.80 17.65 -6.88
CA THR A 250 -0.52 17.94 -8.31
C THR A 250 -1.46 17.11 -9.20
N THR A 251 -2.41 17.81 -9.83
CA THR A 251 -3.26 17.37 -10.96
C THR A 251 -3.98 16.01 -10.82
N GLY A 252 -5.20 16.06 -10.30
CA GLY A 252 -6.24 15.03 -10.53
C GLY A 252 -6.46 14.04 -9.40
N SER A 253 -6.77 14.52 -8.19
CA SER A 253 -7.14 13.71 -7.02
C SER A 253 -8.64 13.78 -6.77
N GLY A 254 -9.35 12.65 -6.77
CA GLY A 254 -10.71 12.63 -6.24
C GLY A 254 -11.26 11.23 -5.96
N VAL A 255 -12.37 11.22 -5.23
CA VAL A 255 -13.19 10.10 -4.82
C VAL A 255 -13.98 9.59 -6.03
N ARG A 256 -13.78 8.33 -6.43
CA ARG A 256 -14.55 7.68 -7.49
C ARG A 256 -15.63 6.79 -6.90
N LEU A 257 -16.84 6.82 -7.47
CA LEU A 257 -17.87 5.83 -7.13
C LEU A 257 -17.57 4.50 -7.84
N ALA A 258 -17.71 3.41 -7.09
CA ALA A 258 -17.63 2.03 -7.56
C ALA A 258 -18.71 1.75 -8.62
N THR A 259 -18.44 0.80 -9.52
CA THR A 259 -19.41 0.40 -10.56
C THR A 259 -20.54 -0.48 -9.99
N ALA A 260 -20.31 -1.13 -8.84
CA ALA A 260 -21.33 -1.85 -8.09
C ALA A 260 -21.95 -0.92 -7.04
N LEU A 261 -23.28 -0.98 -6.89
CA LEU A 261 -23.97 -0.31 -5.79
C LEU A 261 -23.58 -1.02 -4.49
N ASP A 262 -22.52 -0.58 -3.82
CA ASP A 262 -22.13 -1.04 -2.47
C ASP A 262 -21.73 0.20 -1.65
N LEU A 263 -22.74 0.80 -1.03
CA LEU A 263 -22.61 2.00 -0.18
C LEU A 263 -22.09 1.67 1.22
N ARG A 264 -22.08 0.39 1.62
CA ARG A 264 -21.77 -0.04 3.00
C ARG A 264 -20.40 0.45 3.45
N ARG A 265 -19.39 0.28 2.60
CA ARG A 265 -18.00 0.69 2.89
C ARG A 265 -17.84 2.20 3.09
N SER A 266 -18.65 3.01 2.40
CA SER A 266 -18.66 4.46 2.57
C SER A 266 -19.38 4.89 3.84
N LEU A 267 -20.45 4.17 4.21
CA LEU A 267 -21.22 4.42 5.43
C LEU A 267 -20.49 3.97 6.70
N GLU A 268 -19.67 2.91 6.62
CA GLU A 268 -18.84 2.40 7.72
C GLU A 268 -17.52 3.18 7.89
N SER A 269 -17.17 4.06 6.94
CA SER A 269 -15.93 4.85 7.01
C SER A 269 -15.94 5.79 8.22
N PRO A 270 -14.97 5.68 9.14
CA PRO A 270 -14.85 6.59 10.28
C PRO A 270 -14.07 7.88 9.93
N SER A 271 -13.75 8.09 8.65
CA SER A 271 -13.07 9.30 8.20
C SER A 271 -14.00 10.52 8.25
N GLU A 272 -13.59 11.54 9.02
CA GLU A 272 -14.23 12.85 9.11
C GLU A 272 -13.75 13.83 8.03
N ALA A 273 -12.93 13.37 7.08
CA ALA A 273 -12.38 14.24 6.04
C ALA A 273 -13.49 14.73 5.08
N PRO A 274 -13.52 16.05 4.77
CA PRO A 274 -14.51 16.60 3.86
C PRO A 274 -14.28 16.07 2.43
N VAL A 275 -15.35 15.56 1.81
CA VAL A 275 -15.42 15.20 0.39
C VAL A 275 -15.82 16.40 -0.45
N LEU A 276 -16.75 17.21 0.05
CA LEU A 276 -17.23 18.42 -0.61
C LEU A 276 -17.49 19.49 0.45
N THR A 277 -17.03 20.71 0.18
CA THR A 277 -17.40 21.89 0.97
C THR A 277 -18.09 22.89 0.05
N TYR A 278 -19.29 23.32 0.41
CA TYR A 278 -20.10 24.20 -0.44
C TYR A 278 -21.04 25.12 0.35
N THR A 279 -21.46 26.20 -0.29
CA THR A 279 -22.55 27.07 0.16
C THR A 279 -23.72 26.96 -0.81
N SER A 280 -24.95 27.12 -0.31
CA SER A 280 -26.15 27.10 -1.16
C SER A 280 -27.11 28.22 -0.78
N SER A 281 -27.83 28.76 -1.78
CA SER A 281 -28.91 29.72 -1.54
C SER A 281 -30.25 29.06 -1.16
N SER A 282 -30.33 27.71 -1.14
CA SER A 282 -31.49 27.01 -0.58
C SER A 282 -31.32 26.85 0.94
N PRO A 283 -32.36 27.15 1.74
CA PRO A 283 -32.33 26.91 3.19
C PRO A 283 -32.32 25.41 3.54
N THR A 284 -32.84 24.56 2.64
CA THR A 284 -32.96 23.11 2.82
C THR A 284 -32.49 22.38 1.56
N PRO A 285 -31.18 22.44 1.22
CA PRO A 285 -30.68 21.88 -0.02
C PRO A 285 -30.97 20.38 -0.12
N GLY A 286 -31.34 19.95 -1.32
CA GLY A 286 -31.50 18.54 -1.66
C GLY A 286 -30.17 17.79 -1.77
N PRO A 287 -30.21 16.46 -1.97
CA PRO A 287 -29.04 15.63 -2.10
C PRO A 287 -28.34 15.91 -3.42
N LEU A 288 -27.04 15.62 -3.46
CA LEU A 288 -26.18 15.86 -4.61
C LEU A 288 -26.00 14.55 -5.37
N ARG A 289 -26.61 14.45 -6.54
CA ARG A 289 -26.56 13.28 -7.41
C ARG A 289 -25.22 13.18 -8.11
N VAL A 290 -24.73 11.95 -8.23
CA VAL A 290 -23.49 11.62 -8.93
C VAL A 290 -23.68 10.55 -9.99
N ALA A 291 -24.55 9.57 -9.72
CA ALA A 291 -24.85 8.48 -10.65
C ALA A 291 -26.31 8.06 -10.52
N VAL A 292 -26.78 7.27 -11.48
CA VAL A 292 -28.10 6.65 -11.50
C VAL A 292 -27.96 5.13 -11.71
N VAL A 293 -28.90 4.36 -11.18
CA VAL A 293 -29.02 2.91 -11.36
C VAL A 293 -30.40 2.62 -11.95
N GLU A 294 -30.41 1.94 -13.09
CA GLU A 294 -31.62 1.64 -13.86
C GLU A 294 -31.82 0.14 -14.09
N ASP A 295 -30.72 -0.62 -14.19
CA ASP A 295 -30.71 -2.06 -14.44
C ASP A 295 -30.45 -2.80 -13.12
N PHE A 296 -31.40 -3.65 -12.73
CA PHE A 296 -31.38 -4.45 -11.50
C PHE A 296 -31.24 -5.96 -11.78
N SER A 297 -30.69 -6.37 -12.92
CA SER A 297 -30.57 -7.79 -13.30
C SER A 297 -29.77 -8.70 -12.35
N ASP A 298 -29.03 -8.14 -11.38
CA ASP A 298 -28.32 -8.85 -10.32
C ASP A 298 -28.77 -8.44 -8.89
N GLY A 299 -30.02 -7.96 -8.76
CA GLY A 299 -30.68 -7.60 -7.51
C GLY A 299 -30.43 -6.15 -7.06
N LEU A 300 -29.17 -5.71 -6.98
CA LEU A 300 -28.82 -4.37 -6.49
C LEU A 300 -28.38 -3.40 -7.60
N GLY A 301 -28.12 -3.90 -8.80
CA GLY A 301 -27.85 -3.09 -9.97
C GLY A 301 -26.49 -2.39 -9.99
N ARG A 302 -26.23 -1.70 -11.09
CA ARG A 302 -24.93 -1.06 -11.36
C ARG A 302 -25.08 0.42 -11.64
N MET A 303 -24.19 1.21 -11.04
CA MET A 303 -24.13 2.64 -11.30
C MET A 303 -23.74 2.91 -12.76
N ARG A 304 -24.55 3.74 -13.40
CA ARG A 304 -24.37 4.21 -14.76
C ARG A 304 -24.47 5.74 -14.79
N SER A 305 -23.84 6.31 -15.80
CA SER A 305 -24.01 7.69 -16.22
C SER A 305 -24.09 7.65 -17.73
N ASP A 306 -25.12 8.28 -18.30
CA ASP A 306 -25.27 8.44 -19.74
C ASP A 306 -24.64 9.74 -20.27
N ALA A 307 -24.01 10.52 -19.39
CA ALA A 307 -23.37 11.78 -19.73
C ALA A 307 -22.39 11.59 -20.90
N PRO A 308 -22.54 12.38 -21.99
CA PRO A 308 -21.67 12.25 -23.15
C PRO A 308 -20.26 12.73 -22.83
N GLU A 309 -19.34 12.52 -23.78
CA GLU A 309 -17.97 13.01 -23.65
C GLU A 309 -17.95 14.53 -23.35
N PRO A 310 -17.26 14.98 -22.29
CA PRO A 310 -17.22 16.39 -21.90
C PRO A 310 -16.69 17.32 -22.99
N VAL A 311 -17.37 18.45 -23.22
CA VAL A 311 -16.99 19.44 -24.24
C VAL A 311 -16.80 20.82 -23.61
N GLU A 312 -15.83 21.60 -24.09
CA GLU A 312 -15.66 22.99 -23.67
C GLU A 312 -16.81 23.87 -24.18
N GLY A 313 -17.32 24.75 -23.31
CA GLY A 313 -18.43 25.64 -23.67
C GLY A 313 -19.80 24.95 -23.79
N PHE A 314 -19.95 23.74 -23.25
CA PHE A 314 -21.24 23.08 -23.13
C PHE A 314 -22.23 23.95 -22.32
N SER A 315 -23.45 24.06 -22.82
CA SER A 315 -24.57 24.71 -22.12
C SER A 315 -25.65 23.66 -21.94
N ALA A 316 -26.08 23.44 -20.70
CA ALA A 316 -27.22 22.57 -20.45
C ALA A 316 -28.49 23.19 -21.04
N PRO A 317 -29.43 22.37 -21.55
CA PRO A 317 -30.77 22.83 -21.87
C PRO A 317 -31.45 23.41 -20.63
N ASP A 318 -32.40 24.31 -20.82
CA ASP A 318 -33.24 24.78 -19.71
C ASP A 318 -34.07 23.60 -19.16
N PRO A 319 -33.83 23.14 -17.92
CA PRO A 319 -34.51 21.97 -17.34
C PRO A 319 -36.00 22.23 -17.11
N THR A 320 -36.44 23.49 -17.14
CA THR A 320 -37.84 23.89 -16.93
C THR A 320 -38.65 24.01 -18.21
N LEU A 321 -38.00 23.94 -19.38
CA LEU A 321 -38.65 24.20 -20.67
C LEU A 321 -39.86 23.30 -20.96
N ARG A 322 -39.84 22.07 -20.45
CA ARG A 322 -40.89 21.07 -20.64
C ARG A 322 -41.81 20.90 -19.43
N LEU A 323 -41.54 21.60 -18.31
CA LEU A 323 -42.42 21.58 -17.16
C LEU A 323 -43.70 22.37 -17.48
N PRO A 324 -44.89 21.89 -17.05
CA PRO A 324 -46.11 22.65 -17.22
C PRO A 324 -46.08 23.93 -16.36
N GLY A 325 -46.67 25.01 -16.87
CA GLY A 325 -46.49 26.36 -16.32
C GLY A 325 -47.07 26.62 -14.92
N ASN A 326 -47.82 25.67 -14.36
CA ASN A 326 -48.32 25.65 -12.99
C ASN A 326 -47.27 25.17 -11.97
N VAL A 327 -46.25 24.41 -12.41
CA VAL A 327 -45.21 23.92 -11.50
C VAL A 327 -44.23 25.06 -11.20
N VAL A 328 -44.35 25.63 -9.99
CA VAL A 328 -43.51 26.74 -9.54
C VAL A 328 -42.16 26.20 -9.08
N GLY A 329 -41.07 26.74 -9.64
CA GLY A 329 -39.70 26.45 -9.22
C GLY A 329 -38.94 27.73 -8.86
N GLU A 330 -38.12 27.67 -7.81
CA GLU A 330 -37.22 28.76 -7.43
C GLU A 330 -35.82 28.49 -7.97
N ARG A 331 -35.21 29.49 -8.62
CA ARG A 331 -33.84 29.37 -9.11
C ARG A 331 -32.87 29.51 -7.94
N ARG A 332 -32.08 28.48 -7.69
CA ARG A 332 -31.08 28.39 -6.63
C ARG A 332 -29.67 28.30 -7.19
N THR A 333 -28.70 28.61 -6.33
CA THR A 333 -27.27 28.52 -6.63
C THR A 333 -26.55 27.69 -5.58
N MET A 334 -25.54 26.98 -6.03
CA MET A 334 -24.61 26.21 -5.22
C MET A 334 -23.19 26.64 -5.61
N VAL A 335 -22.35 26.95 -4.62
CA VAL A 335 -20.94 27.30 -4.84
C VAL A 335 -20.08 26.32 -4.06
N VAL A 336 -19.28 25.55 -4.79
CA VAL A 336 -18.38 24.56 -4.22
C VAL A 336 -16.98 25.13 -4.09
N GLU A 337 -16.52 25.20 -2.85
CA GLU A 337 -15.24 25.77 -2.44
C GLU A 337 -14.13 24.73 -2.36
N SER A 338 -14.51 23.47 -2.15
CA SER A 338 -13.59 22.33 -2.19
C SER A 338 -14.30 21.12 -2.74
N ASN A 339 -13.79 20.55 -3.81
CA ASN A 339 -14.30 19.33 -4.42
C ASN A 339 -13.26 18.21 -4.39
N GLY A 340 -13.58 17.18 -3.63
CA GLY A 340 -12.83 15.93 -3.56
C GLY A 340 -13.37 14.83 -4.45
N VAL A 341 -14.40 15.02 -5.27
CA VAL A 341 -14.96 13.96 -6.15
C VAL A 341 -14.20 13.88 -7.48
N ALA A 342 -13.79 12.68 -7.89
CA ALA A 342 -12.94 12.47 -9.05
C ALA A 342 -13.70 12.49 -10.37
N ALA A 343 -13.03 13.03 -11.40
CA ALA A 343 -13.44 12.84 -12.78
C ALA A 343 -13.61 11.33 -13.13
N PRO A 344 -14.63 10.99 -13.92
CA PRO A 344 -15.50 11.93 -14.65
C PRO A 344 -16.66 12.50 -13.84
N GLN A 345 -16.89 12.08 -12.60
CA GLN A 345 -18.11 12.41 -11.85
C GLN A 345 -18.12 13.84 -11.30
N LEU A 346 -19.30 14.48 -11.33
CA LEU A 346 -19.52 15.79 -10.71
C LEU A 346 -20.83 15.77 -9.88
N PRO A 347 -20.75 15.93 -8.54
CA PRO A 347 -21.94 15.98 -7.69
C PRO A 347 -22.78 17.23 -7.99
N LEU A 348 -24.07 17.05 -8.26
CA LEU A 348 -24.95 18.18 -8.57
C LEU A 348 -26.36 17.96 -8.01
N PRO A 349 -27.09 19.04 -7.65
CA PRO A 349 -28.52 18.95 -7.40
C PRO A 349 -29.28 18.45 -8.65
N SER A 350 -30.55 18.06 -8.48
CA SER A 350 -31.45 17.82 -9.61
C SER A 350 -31.77 19.11 -10.38
N LEU A 351 -32.13 18.99 -11.66
CA LEU A 351 -32.58 20.10 -12.52
C LEU A 351 -31.57 21.24 -12.62
N VAL A 352 -30.32 20.89 -12.96
CA VAL A 352 -29.26 21.87 -13.23
C VAL A 352 -29.48 22.56 -14.58
N SER A 353 -29.32 23.88 -14.58
CA SER A 353 -29.43 24.72 -15.77
C SER A 353 -28.08 25.24 -16.27
N SER A 354 -27.09 25.39 -15.38
CA SER A 354 -25.73 25.78 -15.77
C SER A 354 -24.72 25.36 -14.72
N VAL A 355 -23.52 24.99 -15.17
CA VAL A 355 -22.36 24.74 -14.30
C VAL A 355 -21.18 25.56 -14.81
N ASP A 356 -20.51 26.29 -13.91
CA ASP A 356 -19.22 26.92 -14.18
C ASP A 356 -18.12 26.12 -13.46
N THR A 357 -17.30 25.44 -14.27
CA THR A 357 -16.17 24.61 -13.83
C THR A 357 -14.82 25.31 -13.98
N GLY A 358 -14.79 26.63 -14.27
CA GLY A 358 -13.55 27.37 -14.46
C GLY A 358 -12.81 27.02 -15.76
N GLY A 359 -13.54 26.67 -16.82
CA GLY A 359 -12.98 26.34 -18.14
C GLY A 359 -12.65 24.86 -18.34
N ILE A 360 -13.07 23.97 -17.43
CA ILE A 360 -12.95 22.52 -17.62
C ILE A 360 -14.13 22.01 -18.44
N ALA A 361 -13.85 21.29 -19.52
CA ALA A 361 -14.88 20.65 -20.33
C ALA A 361 -15.82 19.79 -19.46
N TRP A 362 -17.12 19.96 -19.65
CA TRP A 362 -18.16 19.24 -18.92
C TRP A 362 -19.31 18.86 -19.86
N ALA A 363 -20.16 17.95 -19.41
CA ALA A 363 -21.37 17.53 -20.09
C ALA A 363 -22.44 17.13 -19.07
N LEU A 364 -23.70 17.17 -19.50
CA LEU A 364 -24.86 16.70 -18.75
C LEU A 364 -25.56 15.62 -19.58
N GLY A 365 -25.85 14.50 -18.95
CA GLY A 365 -26.63 13.39 -19.50
C GLY A 365 -28.13 13.63 -19.47
N ASP A 366 -28.89 12.81 -20.20
CA ASP A 366 -30.36 12.86 -20.18
C ASP A 366 -30.90 12.30 -18.85
N ASP A 367 -30.17 11.37 -18.22
CA ASP A 367 -30.39 10.94 -16.83
C ASP A 367 -30.13 12.06 -15.80
N GLY A 368 -29.49 13.16 -16.25
CA GLY A 368 -29.10 14.35 -15.50
C GLY A 368 -27.89 14.13 -14.57
N THR A 369 -27.09 13.10 -14.81
CA THR A 369 -25.72 12.97 -14.30
C THR A 369 -24.78 13.87 -15.09
N ALA A 370 -23.72 14.37 -14.44
CA ALA A 370 -22.75 15.24 -15.09
C ALA A 370 -21.37 14.58 -15.17
N ALA A 371 -20.71 14.81 -16.30
CA ALA A 371 -19.35 14.37 -16.56
C ALA A 371 -18.38 15.55 -16.74
N VAL A 372 -17.17 15.45 -16.20
CA VAL A 372 -16.08 16.43 -16.36
C VAL A 372 -14.80 15.76 -16.86
N GLN A 373 -14.04 16.46 -17.70
CA GLN A 373 -12.77 15.94 -18.25
C GLN A 373 -11.72 15.72 -17.15
N ARG A 374 -11.67 16.62 -16.16
CA ARG A 374 -10.75 16.59 -15.01
C ARG A 374 -11.47 17.10 -13.77
N THR A 375 -11.03 16.68 -12.59
CA THR A 375 -11.63 17.12 -11.32
C THR A 375 -11.47 18.63 -11.13
N PRO A 376 -12.56 19.43 -11.12
CA PRO A 376 -12.51 20.83 -10.72
C PRO A 376 -12.23 20.89 -9.21
N GLY A 377 -11.35 21.79 -8.77
CA GLY A 377 -11.16 22.05 -7.34
C GLY A 377 -12.30 22.88 -6.73
N THR A 378 -12.91 23.74 -7.54
CA THR A 378 -14.09 24.56 -7.23
C THR A 378 -15.00 24.60 -8.45
N TYR A 379 -16.30 24.75 -8.24
CA TYR A 379 -17.28 24.98 -9.30
C TYR A 379 -18.52 25.66 -8.74
N SER A 380 -19.34 26.26 -9.60
CA SER A 380 -20.67 26.73 -9.21
C SER A 380 -21.73 26.12 -10.11
N ALA A 381 -22.92 25.90 -9.56
CA ALA A 381 -24.06 25.36 -10.28
C ALA A 381 -25.31 26.20 -10.00
N THR A 382 -26.10 26.43 -11.05
CA THR A 382 -27.43 27.02 -10.95
C THR A 382 -28.45 25.94 -11.26
N TYR A 383 -29.44 25.77 -10.39
CA TYR A 383 -30.46 24.74 -10.50
C TYR A 383 -31.83 25.30 -10.15
N THR A 384 -32.88 24.57 -10.51
CA THR A 384 -34.25 24.91 -10.15
C THR A 384 -34.73 23.96 -9.06
N GLU A 385 -35.13 24.51 -7.92
CA GLU A 385 -35.75 23.77 -6.83
C GLU A 385 -37.27 23.82 -7.01
N LEU A 386 -37.89 22.66 -7.21
CA LEU A 386 -39.34 22.53 -7.38
C LEU A 386 -40.02 22.34 -6.02
N ALA A 387 -41.22 22.90 -5.88
CA ALA A 387 -42.11 22.66 -4.74
C ALA A 387 -43.50 22.25 -5.26
N PRO A 388 -43.63 21.04 -5.85
CA PRO A 388 -44.89 20.59 -6.45
C PRO A 388 -45.95 20.32 -5.38
N GLU A 389 -47.20 20.66 -5.69
CA GLU A 389 -48.38 20.31 -4.90
C GLU A 389 -48.98 18.98 -5.41
N GLU A 390 -49.86 18.35 -4.62
CA GLU A 390 -50.47 17.06 -4.97
C GLU A 390 -51.19 17.10 -6.33
N GLU A 391 -51.83 18.23 -6.64
CA GLU A 391 -52.55 18.46 -7.89
C GLU A 391 -51.65 18.51 -9.14
N ASP A 392 -50.33 18.70 -8.97
CA ASP A 392 -49.39 18.77 -10.10
C ASP A 392 -49.03 17.37 -10.65
N PHE A 393 -49.20 16.31 -9.85
CA PHE A 393 -48.76 14.95 -10.19
C PHE A 393 -49.69 14.21 -11.15
N ASP A 394 -50.97 14.58 -11.20
CA ASP A 394 -52.01 13.91 -11.99
C ASP A 394 -52.37 14.65 -13.28
N GLN A 395 -51.60 15.66 -13.68
CA GLN A 395 -51.89 16.45 -14.88
C GLN A 395 -51.27 15.81 -16.15
N PRO A 396 -52.10 15.36 -17.11
CA PRO A 396 -51.58 14.92 -18.40
C PRO A 396 -51.03 16.13 -19.16
N THR A 397 -49.71 16.17 -19.36
CA THR A 397 -49.10 17.07 -20.32
C THR A 397 -49.34 16.49 -21.72
N GLY A 398 -49.70 17.33 -22.70
CA GLY A 398 -49.99 16.87 -24.07
C GLY A 398 -48.77 16.28 -24.79
N GLU A 399 -47.56 16.63 -24.35
CA GLU A 399 -46.29 16.04 -24.75
C GLU A 399 -45.50 15.62 -23.49
N PRO A 400 -44.85 14.44 -23.48
CA PRO A 400 -44.08 14.00 -22.32
C PRO A 400 -42.91 14.91 -21.95
N ILE A 401 -42.79 15.21 -20.65
CA ILE A 401 -41.68 16.00 -20.09
C ILE A 401 -40.35 15.32 -20.44
N ASP A 402 -40.27 14.01 -20.24
CA ASP A 402 -39.15 13.16 -20.62
C ASP A 402 -39.64 11.95 -21.44
N PRO A 403 -39.50 11.98 -22.77
CA PRO A 403 -39.87 10.86 -23.64
C PRO A 403 -39.13 9.56 -23.33
N LEU A 404 -37.94 9.63 -22.70
CA LEU A 404 -37.16 8.45 -22.34
C LEU A 404 -37.63 7.81 -21.03
N ALA A 405 -38.43 8.52 -20.22
CA ALA A 405 -38.92 8.00 -18.96
C ALA A 405 -39.80 6.75 -19.15
N GLN A 406 -40.47 6.60 -20.29
CA GLN A 406 -41.27 5.41 -20.62
C GLN A 406 -40.47 4.26 -21.26
N SER A 407 -39.14 4.33 -21.26
CA SER A 407 -38.30 3.25 -21.78
C SER A 407 -38.37 2.00 -20.89
N ASP A 408 -38.19 0.82 -21.50
CA ASP A 408 -38.25 -0.47 -20.79
C ASP A 408 -37.28 -0.54 -19.60
N SER A 409 -36.13 0.16 -19.65
CA SER A 409 -35.15 0.17 -18.56
C SER A 409 -35.67 0.76 -17.27
N TYR A 410 -36.63 1.71 -17.34
CA TYR A 410 -37.24 2.32 -16.16
C TYR A 410 -38.46 1.58 -15.63
N LEU A 411 -38.91 0.53 -16.32
CA LEU A 411 -40.10 -0.27 -15.96
C LEU A 411 -39.78 -1.74 -15.68
N THR A 412 -38.62 -2.24 -16.13
CA THR A 412 -38.22 -3.64 -15.95
C THR A 412 -37.94 -3.97 -14.48
N LEU A 413 -38.48 -5.09 -14.02
CA LEU A 413 -38.21 -5.66 -12.69
C LEU A 413 -36.98 -6.57 -12.71
N ASP A 414 -36.35 -6.74 -11.55
CA ASP A 414 -35.33 -7.77 -11.35
C ASP A 414 -35.96 -9.18 -11.41
N PRO A 415 -35.48 -10.10 -12.28
CA PRO A 415 -36.01 -11.45 -12.36
C PRO A 415 -35.92 -12.26 -11.05
N GLY A 416 -34.96 -11.95 -10.17
CA GLY A 416 -34.75 -12.64 -8.90
C GLY A 416 -35.77 -12.31 -7.82
N SER A 417 -36.45 -11.15 -7.93
CA SER A 417 -37.39 -10.62 -6.94
C SER A 417 -38.76 -10.22 -7.53
N ALA A 418 -38.96 -10.35 -8.84
CA ALA A 418 -40.16 -9.86 -9.53
C ALA A 418 -41.47 -10.44 -8.98
N GLN A 419 -41.50 -11.72 -8.60
CA GLN A 419 -42.71 -12.34 -8.07
C GLN A 419 -43.05 -11.78 -6.68
N GLU A 420 -42.09 -11.79 -5.77
CA GLU A 420 -42.26 -11.28 -4.40
C GLU A 420 -42.61 -9.78 -4.38
N ILE A 421 -42.00 -8.98 -5.27
CA ILE A 421 -42.32 -7.56 -5.41
C ILE A 421 -43.75 -7.36 -5.94
N GLY A 422 -44.17 -8.16 -6.93
CA GLY A 422 -45.54 -8.08 -7.46
C GLY A 422 -46.59 -8.41 -6.41
N ASP A 423 -46.41 -9.53 -5.71
CA ASP A 423 -47.32 -9.97 -4.64
C ASP A 423 -47.39 -8.92 -3.50
N LEU A 424 -46.25 -8.35 -3.11
CA LEU A 424 -46.18 -7.32 -2.08
C LEU A 424 -46.88 -6.02 -2.50
N VAL A 425 -46.72 -5.62 -3.75
CA VAL A 425 -47.38 -4.43 -4.29
C VAL A 425 -48.90 -4.58 -4.30
N ASP A 426 -49.41 -5.75 -4.66
CA ASP A 426 -50.86 -6.03 -4.63
C ASP A 426 -51.42 -6.05 -3.20
N GLU A 427 -50.60 -6.35 -2.19
CA GLU A 427 -50.96 -6.28 -0.77
C GLU A 427 -50.96 -4.85 -0.22
N VAL A 428 -49.94 -4.05 -0.56
CA VAL A 428 -49.68 -2.74 0.05
C VAL A 428 -50.39 -1.60 -0.66
N VAL A 429 -50.55 -1.67 -1.98
CA VAL A 429 -51.06 -0.56 -2.79
C VAL A 429 -52.56 -0.73 -3.08
N PRO A 430 -53.41 0.25 -2.76
CA PRO A 430 -54.83 0.20 -3.13
C PRO A 430 -54.99 0.06 -4.65
N HIS A 431 -55.90 -0.81 -5.09
CA HIS A 431 -56.05 -1.15 -6.51
C HIS A 431 -56.40 0.05 -7.41
N ASP A 432 -57.14 1.03 -6.89
CA ASP A 432 -57.59 2.26 -7.55
C ASP A 432 -56.74 3.49 -7.22
N ALA A 433 -55.59 3.31 -6.56
CA ALA A 433 -54.69 4.40 -6.23
C ALA A 433 -54.13 5.09 -7.49
N THR A 434 -54.06 6.42 -7.46
CA THR A 434 -53.30 7.21 -8.43
C THR A 434 -51.81 6.84 -8.37
N PRO A 435 -50.99 7.19 -9.39
CA PRO A 435 -49.55 6.96 -9.33
C PRO A 435 -48.90 7.57 -8.08
N LEU A 436 -49.27 8.80 -7.72
CA LEU A 436 -48.74 9.44 -6.52
C LEU A 436 -49.18 8.71 -5.25
N ARG A 437 -50.46 8.36 -5.12
CA ARG A 437 -50.95 7.63 -3.94
C ARG A 437 -50.29 6.25 -3.82
N SER A 438 -50.03 5.59 -4.94
CA SER A 438 -49.27 4.34 -4.99
C SER A 438 -47.85 4.52 -4.46
N ALA A 439 -47.13 5.56 -4.90
CA ALA A 439 -45.79 5.87 -4.42
C ALA A 439 -45.77 6.22 -2.92
N GLN A 440 -46.76 6.98 -2.44
CA GLN A 440 -46.94 7.30 -1.02
C GLN A 440 -47.18 6.03 -0.18
N ALA A 441 -48.05 5.12 -0.63
CA ALA A 441 -48.34 3.86 0.07
C ALA A 441 -47.09 2.98 0.20
N ILE A 442 -46.32 2.88 -0.89
CA ILE A 442 -45.06 2.13 -0.91
C ILE A 442 -44.06 2.75 0.08
N GLN A 443 -43.91 4.08 0.09
CA GLN A 443 -43.02 4.76 1.01
C GLN A 443 -43.46 4.57 2.47
N GLU A 444 -44.76 4.71 2.75
CA GLU A 444 -45.34 4.51 4.08
C GLU A 444 -45.05 3.11 4.61
N TYR A 445 -45.26 2.08 3.78
CA TYR A 445 -44.93 0.70 4.11
C TYR A 445 -43.44 0.50 4.46
N LEU A 446 -42.54 0.97 3.60
CA LEU A 446 -41.09 0.82 3.81
C LEU A 446 -40.57 1.63 5.02
N ARG A 447 -41.30 2.65 5.44
CA ARG A 447 -41.02 3.45 6.65
C ARG A 447 -41.74 2.93 7.90
N GLY A 448 -42.50 1.83 7.78
CA GLY A 448 -43.20 1.18 8.87
C GLY A 448 -42.26 0.73 9.99
N SER A 449 -42.79 0.60 11.21
CA SER A 449 -42.01 0.27 12.42
C SER A 449 -41.37 -1.13 12.40
N GLU A 450 -41.79 -1.98 11.47
CA GLU A 450 -41.23 -3.30 11.20
C GLU A 450 -39.89 -3.26 10.45
N PHE A 451 -39.55 -2.14 9.80
CA PHE A 451 -38.31 -1.97 9.07
C PHE A 451 -37.23 -1.32 9.95
N THR A 452 -36.03 -1.91 9.94
CA THR A 452 -34.88 -1.46 10.72
C THR A 452 -33.74 -1.01 9.80
N TYR A 453 -33.20 0.18 10.08
CA TYR A 453 -31.96 0.63 9.45
C TYR A 453 -30.74 -0.01 10.13
N SER A 454 -29.93 -0.77 9.38
CA SER A 454 -28.68 -1.36 9.86
C SER A 454 -27.65 -1.50 8.73
N LEU A 455 -26.38 -1.21 9.04
CA LEU A 455 -25.25 -1.54 8.18
C LEU A 455 -24.82 -3.00 8.34
N ASP A 456 -25.16 -3.64 9.47
CA ASP A 456 -24.93 -5.05 9.71
C ASP A 456 -26.15 -5.85 9.22
N LEU A 457 -26.00 -6.46 8.04
CA LEU A 457 -27.05 -7.22 7.38
C LEU A 457 -26.93 -8.71 7.70
N PRO A 458 -28.06 -9.40 7.97
CA PRO A 458 -28.08 -10.86 8.02
C PRO A 458 -27.58 -11.48 6.72
N SER A 459 -27.00 -12.69 6.81
CA SER A 459 -26.58 -13.45 5.62
C SER A 459 -27.79 -13.73 4.72
N SER A 460 -27.68 -13.40 3.43
CA SER A 460 -28.73 -13.66 2.44
C SER A 460 -28.91 -15.13 2.08
N GLN A 461 -28.04 -16.03 2.58
CA GLN A 461 -28.08 -17.48 2.32
C GLN A 461 -28.19 -17.86 0.83
N GLY A 462 -27.66 -17.01 -0.06
CA GLY A 462 -27.70 -17.23 -1.52
C GLY A 462 -29.03 -16.83 -2.19
N ARG A 463 -29.95 -16.20 -1.46
CA ARG A 463 -31.15 -15.55 -2.03
C ARG A 463 -30.81 -14.20 -2.64
N ASP A 464 -31.73 -13.71 -3.46
CA ASP A 464 -31.70 -12.35 -3.97
C ASP A 464 -31.63 -11.33 -2.80
N PRO A 465 -30.78 -10.27 -2.89
CA PRO A 465 -30.63 -9.29 -1.81
C PRO A 465 -31.91 -8.54 -1.43
N ILE A 466 -32.82 -8.29 -2.38
CA ILE A 466 -34.10 -7.61 -2.12
C ILE A 466 -35.07 -8.55 -1.43
N VAL A 467 -35.12 -9.81 -1.86
CA VAL A 467 -35.94 -10.84 -1.19
C VAL A 467 -35.45 -11.06 0.25
N ALA A 468 -34.13 -11.15 0.47
CA ALA A 468 -33.57 -11.27 1.81
C ALA A 468 -33.86 -10.02 2.68
N PHE A 469 -33.85 -8.83 2.08
CA PHE A 469 -34.23 -7.60 2.76
C PHE A 469 -35.71 -7.61 3.18
N LEU A 470 -36.62 -8.05 2.33
CA LEU A 470 -38.05 -8.16 2.65
C LEU A 470 -38.32 -9.22 3.73
N ASP A 471 -37.58 -10.33 3.73
CA ASP A 471 -37.66 -11.38 4.75
C ASP A 471 -37.19 -10.87 6.13
N HIS A 472 -36.07 -10.15 6.17
CA HIS A 472 -35.44 -9.69 7.41
C HIS A 472 -35.90 -8.30 7.87
N LYS A 473 -36.51 -7.53 6.97
CA LYS A 473 -36.91 -6.13 7.15
C LYS A 473 -35.79 -5.26 7.72
N THR A 474 -34.54 -5.61 7.43
CA THR A 474 -33.33 -4.96 7.95
C THR A 474 -32.40 -4.63 6.80
N GLY A 475 -32.13 -3.34 6.59
CA GLY A 475 -31.39 -2.83 5.44
C GLY A 475 -30.75 -1.48 5.70
N TYR A 476 -30.00 -0.95 4.74
CA TYR A 476 -29.61 0.47 4.72
C TYR A 476 -30.15 1.12 3.44
N CYS A 477 -29.85 2.41 3.22
CA CYS A 477 -30.50 3.24 2.19
C CYS A 477 -30.61 2.60 0.80
N GLN A 478 -29.63 1.75 0.45
CA GLN A 478 -29.63 0.99 -0.78
C GLN A 478 -30.81 0.02 -0.92
N GLN A 479 -31.03 -0.87 0.06
CA GLN A 479 -32.11 -1.85 -0.02
C GLN A 479 -33.47 -1.16 -0.05
N PHE A 480 -33.65 -0.10 0.75
CA PHE A 480 -34.88 0.69 0.76
C PHE A 480 -35.13 1.37 -0.60
N ALA A 481 -34.13 2.04 -1.16
CA ALA A 481 -34.26 2.75 -2.44
C ALA A 481 -34.54 1.80 -3.61
N VAL A 482 -33.85 0.67 -3.68
CA VAL A 482 -34.07 -0.33 -4.74
C VAL A 482 -35.44 -0.99 -4.59
N THR A 483 -35.83 -1.37 -3.37
CA THR A 483 -37.15 -1.98 -3.12
C THR A 483 -38.28 -1.04 -3.52
N MET A 484 -38.22 0.23 -3.11
CA MET A 484 -39.22 1.23 -3.53
C MET A 484 -39.27 1.40 -5.05
N THR A 485 -38.10 1.42 -5.70
CA THR A 485 -38.00 1.54 -7.16
C THR A 485 -38.68 0.35 -7.86
N LEU A 486 -38.39 -0.88 -7.43
CA LEU A 486 -38.99 -2.09 -8.01
C LEU A 486 -40.50 -2.16 -7.75
N MET A 487 -40.97 -1.77 -6.56
CA MET A 487 -42.40 -1.69 -6.25
C MET A 487 -43.13 -0.64 -7.11
N ALA A 488 -42.51 0.52 -7.33
CA ALA A 488 -43.05 1.55 -8.22
C ALA A 488 -43.16 1.07 -9.67
N ARG A 489 -42.11 0.39 -10.16
CA ARG A 489 -42.08 -0.24 -11.49
C ARG A 489 -43.17 -1.29 -11.66
N ALA A 490 -43.45 -2.10 -10.64
CA ALA A 490 -44.52 -3.08 -10.66
C ALA A 490 -45.92 -2.45 -10.77
N ARG A 491 -46.09 -1.20 -10.30
CA ARG A 491 -47.29 -0.37 -10.53
C ARG A 491 -47.28 0.41 -11.84
N GLY A 492 -46.29 0.19 -12.71
CA GLY A 492 -46.16 0.89 -13.99
C GLY A 492 -45.67 2.34 -13.87
N ILE A 493 -45.11 2.73 -12.72
CA ILE A 493 -44.50 4.05 -12.53
C ILE A 493 -43.03 3.92 -12.93
N PRO A 494 -42.54 4.64 -13.95
CA PRO A 494 -41.13 4.60 -14.27
C PRO A 494 -40.28 5.12 -13.12
N ALA A 495 -39.28 4.35 -12.73
CA ALA A 495 -38.48 4.64 -11.54
C ALA A 495 -37.01 4.27 -11.74
N ARG A 496 -36.12 4.97 -11.03
CA ARG A 496 -34.68 4.72 -10.99
C ARG A 496 -34.12 5.02 -9.61
N VAL A 497 -32.91 4.54 -9.31
CA VAL A 497 -32.21 4.89 -8.07
C VAL A 497 -31.11 5.90 -8.38
N ALA A 498 -31.18 7.07 -7.76
CA ALA A 498 -30.08 8.03 -7.78
C ALA A 498 -29.13 7.76 -6.61
N VAL A 499 -27.83 7.97 -6.86
CA VAL A 499 -26.74 7.75 -5.91
C VAL A 499 -25.87 8.98 -5.85
N GLY A 500 -25.49 9.36 -4.64
CA GLY A 500 -24.60 10.49 -4.43
C GLY A 500 -24.41 10.78 -2.94
N PHE A 501 -24.54 12.04 -2.56
CA PHE A 501 -24.33 12.49 -1.19
C PHE A 501 -25.55 13.22 -0.64
N LEU A 502 -25.81 13.06 0.65
CA LEU A 502 -26.68 13.95 1.39
C LEU A 502 -26.08 15.37 1.42
N PRO A 503 -26.88 16.39 1.77
CA PRO A 503 -26.43 17.78 1.76
C PRO A 503 -25.30 18.11 2.75
N GLY A 504 -24.85 17.14 3.57
CA GLY A 504 -23.82 17.32 4.59
C GLY A 504 -24.31 18.09 5.82
N SER A 505 -23.41 18.31 6.78
CA SER A 505 -23.66 19.09 7.99
C SER A 505 -23.40 20.58 7.77
N LEU A 506 -24.23 21.45 8.33
CA LEU A 506 -23.95 22.88 8.39
C LEU A 506 -22.81 23.15 9.40
N THR A 507 -21.82 23.94 8.99
CA THR A 507 -20.71 24.41 9.84
C THR A 507 -20.94 25.89 10.19
N SER A 508 -20.00 26.57 10.86
CA SER A 508 -20.15 27.98 11.22
C SER A 508 -20.36 28.86 9.99
N GLY A 509 -21.52 29.54 9.90
CA GLY A 509 -21.92 30.36 8.74
C GLY A 509 -22.93 29.63 7.86
N ASP A 510 -22.84 29.85 6.54
CA ASP A 510 -23.68 29.21 5.51
C ASP A 510 -22.96 28.04 4.80
N GLU A 511 -21.80 27.63 5.31
CA GLU A 511 -20.96 26.57 4.75
C GLU A 511 -21.47 25.19 5.15
N ARG A 512 -21.48 24.27 4.19
CA ARG A 512 -21.86 22.87 4.36
C ARG A 512 -20.70 21.95 4.05
N VAL A 513 -20.50 20.95 4.91
CA VAL A 513 -19.46 19.94 4.77
C VAL A 513 -20.09 18.57 4.54
N VAL A 514 -19.78 17.99 3.39
CA VAL A 514 -20.15 16.63 3.00
C VAL A 514 -18.98 15.70 3.25
N ARG A 515 -19.22 14.56 3.89
CA ARG A 515 -18.23 13.52 4.18
C ARG A 515 -18.53 12.24 3.40
N VAL A 516 -17.61 11.28 3.45
CA VAL A 516 -17.82 9.96 2.84
C VAL A 516 -19.02 9.24 3.48
N SER A 517 -19.22 9.44 4.77
CA SER A 517 -20.34 8.88 5.54
C SER A 517 -21.70 9.51 5.20
N ASP A 518 -21.73 10.58 4.40
CA ASP A 518 -22.95 11.19 3.86
C ASP A 518 -23.38 10.56 2.52
N ALA A 519 -22.69 9.52 2.04
CA ALA A 519 -23.09 8.79 0.84
C ALA A 519 -24.50 8.20 0.99
N HIS A 520 -25.34 8.35 -0.03
CA HIS A 520 -26.75 7.96 0.05
C HIS A 520 -27.32 7.54 -1.30
N ALA A 521 -28.33 6.67 -1.25
CA ALA A 521 -29.14 6.28 -2.40
C ALA A 521 -30.60 6.63 -2.13
N TRP A 522 -31.28 7.17 -3.14
CA TRP A 522 -32.70 7.51 -3.07
C TRP A 522 -33.40 7.14 -4.38
N PRO A 523 -34.67 6.74 -4.34
CA PRO A 523 -35.47 6.53 -5.54
C PRO A 523 -35.91 7.86 -6.16
N GLU A 524 -35.91 7.90 -7.49
CA GLU A 524 -36.55 8.92 -8.31
C GLU A 524 -37.64 8.25 -9.15
N LEU A 525 -38.89 8.74 -9.02
CA LEU A 525 -40.06 8.24 -9.75
C LEU A 525 -40.53 9.32 -10.72
N TYR A 526 -40.86 8.93 -11.95
CA TYR A 526 -41.28 9.87 -12.98
C TYR A 526 -42.79 10.08 -12.98
N PHE A 527 -43.22 11.34 -12.99
CA PHE A 527 -44.61 11.76 -13.14
C PHE A 527 -44.74 12.76 -14.28
N GLU A 528 -45.73 12.56 -15.14
CA GLU A 528 -45.89 13.33 -16.39
C GLU A 528 -46.18 14.84 -16.17
N GLY A 529 -46.62 15.23 -14.97
CA GLY A 529 -46.84 16.64 -14.62
C GLY A 529 -45.65 17.33 -13.93
N VAL A 530 -44.71 16.58 -13.34
CA VAL A 530 -43.62 17.13 -12.49
C VAL A 530 -42.22 16.69 -12.95
N GLY A 531 -42.13 15.59 -13.69
CA GLY A 531 -40.89 14.93 -14.08
C GLY A 531 -40.36 13.96 -13.02
N TRP A 532 -39.05 13.71 -13.07
CA TRP A 532 -38.34 12.86 -12.11
C TRP A 532 -38.38 13.47 -10.70
N THR A 533 -39.06 12.78 -9.80
CA THR A 533 -39.36 13.23 -8.45
C THR A 533 -38.73 12.31 -7.41
N ARG A 534 -38.04 12.89 -6.43
CA ARG A 534 -37.35 12.14 -5.37
C ARG A 534 -38.32 11.59 -4.32
N PHE A 535 -38.09 10.38 -3.85
CA PHE A 535 -38.70 9.83 -2.63
C PHE A 535 -37.63 9.43 -1.61
N GLU A 536 -38.04 9.19 -0.36
CA GLU A 536 -37.13 8.79 0.73
C GLU A 536 -37.74 7.65 1.58
N PRO A 537 -37.60 6.39 1.11
CA PRO A 537 -38.12 5.22 1.83
C PRO A 537 -37.30 4.83 3.06
N THR A 538 -36.09 5.39 3.25
CA THR A 538 -35.22 5.03 4.37
C THR A 538 -35.79 5.57 5.70
N PRO A 539 -36.07 4.73 6.71
CA PRO A 539 -36.56 5.20 8.01
C PRO A 539 -35.44 5.83 8.87
N GLY A 540 -35.82 6.73 9.79
CA GLY A 540 -34.96 7.20 10.89
C GLY A 540 -34.00 8.37 10.59
N SER A 541 -33.00 8.55 11.46
CA SER A 541 -32.10 9.71 11.55
C SER A 541 -31.12 9.89 10.38
N ARG A 542 -31.05 8.93 9.45
CA ARG A 542 -30.24 8.98 8.22
C ARG A 542 -31.06 9.37 6.98
N ALA A 543 -32.38 9.52 7.10
CA ALA A 543 -33.20 10.07 6.02
C ALA A 543 -32.79 11.53 5.77
N ALA A 544 -32.62 11.92 4.51
CA ALA A 544 -32.72 13.35 4.21
C ALA A 544 -34.12 13.84 4.59
N SER A 545 -34.31 15.15 4.70
CA SER A 545 -35.65 15.73 4.82
C SER A 545 -36.59 15.12 3.77
N THR A 546 -37.63 14.44 4.23
CA THR A 546 -38.63 13.80 3.38
C THR A 546 -39.44 14.90 2.66
N PRO A 547 -39.58 14.87 1.33
CA PRO A 547 -40.33 15.90 0.61
C PRO A 547 -41.80 15.94 1.05
N GLY A 548 -42.37 17.14 1.16
CA GLY A 548 -43.71 17.35 1.74
C GLY A 548 -44.84 16.60 1.04
N TYR A 549 -44.76 16.42 -0.29
CA TYR A 549 -45.75 15.67 -1.09
C TYR A 549 -45.78 14.16 -0.83
N THR A 550 -44.85 13.64 -0.01
CA THR A 550 -44.79 12.21 0.30
C THR A 550 -45.45 11.86 1.65
N ILE A 551 -46.11 12.82 2.28
CA ILE A 551 -46.82 12.69 3.56
C ILE A 551 -48.31 12.88 3.29
N ASP A 552 -49.14 11.88 3.62
CA ASP A 552 -50.60 11.95 3.44
C ASP A 552 -51.18 12.96 4.45
N THR A 553 -51.70 14.09 3.96
CA THR A 553 -52.26 15.16 4.82
C THR A 553 -53.72 14.86 5.24
N SER A 554 -54.28 13.74 4.77
CA SER A 554 -55.68 13.37 4.98
C SER A 554 -56.04 12.99 6.43
N ASP A 555 -55.05 12.74 7.29
CA ASP A 555 -55.25 12.48 8.73
C ASP A 555 -54.85 13.65 9.66
N ALA A 556 -54.49 14.82 9.10
CA ALA A 556 -54.15 16.00 9.89
C ALA A 556 -55.37 16.82 10.39
N SER A 557 -56.59 16.33 10.20
CA SER A 557 -57.81 16.99 10.69
C SER A 557 -58.54 16.17 11.76
N ALA A 558 -57.88 16.01 12.92
CA ALA A 558 -58.54 15.76 14.18
C ALA A 558 -57.81 16.49 15.33
N GLY A 559 -58.22 17.75 15.54
CA GLY A 559 -58.29 18.37 16.87
C GLY A 559 -56.98 18.59 17.64
N THR A 560 -56.44 19.79 17.45
CA THR A 560 -55.74 20.62 18.44
C THR A 560 -55.94 20.21 19.91
N ASP A 561 -54.83 19.94 20.61
CA ASP A 561 -54.54 20.65 21.85
C ASP A 561 -53.05 20.92 21.96
N THR A 562 -52.74 22.21 21.93
CA THR A 562 -51.49 22.80 22.41
C THR A 562 -51.19 22.26 23.81
N SER A 563 -50.12 21.49 23.94
CA SER A 563 -49.39 21.36 25.19
C SER A 563 -47.90 21.40 24.87
N THR A 564 -47.38 22.63 24.91
CA THR A 564 -45.99 22.90 25.26
C THR A 564 -45.70 22.16 26.57
N SER A 565 -45.01 21.03 26.49
CA SER A 565 -44.29 20.45 27.61
C SER A 565 -42.81 20.48 27.26
N SER A 566 -42.20 21.61 27.57
CA SER A 566 -40.77 21.70 27.81
C SER A 566 -40.47 20.84 29.04
N ASP A 567 -39.92 19.64 28.86
CA ASP A 567 -39.11 19.02 29.91
C ASP A 567 -37.65 19.36 29.65
N GLU A 568 -37.35 20.60 30.02
CA GLU A 568 -36.04 21.11 30.33
C GLU A 568 -35.58 20.41 31.62
N THR A 569 -34.73 19.38 31.51
CA THR A 569 -33.92 18.97 32.66
C THR A 569 -32.77 19.95 32.78
N THR A 570 -33.06 21.06 33.46
CA THR A 570 -32.10 22.00 34.00
C THR A 570 -31.13 21.26 34.94
N SER A 571 -29.85 21.26 34.59
CA SER A 571 -28.80 21.33 35.60
C SER A 571 -28.04 22.62 35.36
N SER A 572 -28.32 23.57 36.24
CA SER A 572 -27.90 24.95 36.25
C SER A 572 -26.37 25.11 36.16
N SER A 573 -25.90 25.79 35.11
CA SER A 573 -24.60 26.45 35.11
C SER A 573 -24.78 27.83 35.76
N THR A 574 -24.52 27.90 37.06
CA THR A 574 -24.30 29.18 37.74
C THR A 574 -22.84 29.54 37.58
N ARG A 575 -22.59 30.56 36.74
CA ARG A 575 -21.35 31.33 36.68
C ARG A 575 -21.03 31.94 38.07
N PRO A 576 -19.77 31.88 38.53
CA PRO A 576 -19.16 32.98 39.25
C PRO A 576 -18.18 33.72 38.34
N ASP A 577 -18.25 35.04 38.49
CA ASP A 577 -17.41 36.07 37.94
C ASP A 577 -15.95 35.97 38.46
N ASP A 578 -15.02 36.53 37.68
CA ASP A 578 -13.59 36.55 37.91
C ASP A 578 -13.21 37.14 39.28
N GLN A 579 -12.43 36.40 40.08
CA GLN A 579 -11.35 36.98 40.88
C GLN A 579 -10.10 36.11 40.82
N GLN A 580 -9.06 36.79 40.34
CA GLN A 580 -7.66 36.47 40.22
C GLN A 580 -7.04 36.10 41.58
N GLU A 581 -6.59 34.85 41.74
CA GLU A 581 -5.55 34.48 42.71
C GLU A 581 -4.65 33.40 42.13
N ASP A 582 -3.37 33.75 42.00
CA ASP A 582 -2.24 32.89 41.66
C ASP A 582 -2.17 31.66 42.60
N VAL A 583 -2.51 30.47 42.08
CA VAL A 583 -2.08 29.21 42.70
C VAL A 583 -1.60 28.25 41.61
N ALA A 584 -0.29 28.25 41.41
CA ALA A 584 0.42 27.25 40.62
C ALA A 584 0.29 25.87 41.28
N VAL A 585 -0.32 24.90 40.59
CA VAL A 585 -0.26 23.46 40.87
C VAL A 585 -0.26 22.73 39.51
N PRO A 586 0.59 21.71 39.33
CA PRO A 586 1.41 21.58 38.14
C PRO A 586 0.67 20.94 36.97
N GLU A 587 0.99 21.48 35.80
CA GLU A 587 0.95 20.77 34.51
C GLU A 587 1.43 19.34 34.75
N ALA A 588 0.52 18.37 34.60
CA ALA A 588 0.88 16.98 34.49
C ALA A 588 1.72 16.88 33.22
N ALA A 589 3.03 17.01 33.42
CA ALA A 589 4.03 16.73 32.42
C ALA A 589 3.64 15.40 31.79
N THR A 590 3.25 15.45 30.52
CA THR A 590 3.62 14.39 29.59
C THR A 590 5.05 14.04 29.95
N ALA A 591 5.23 12.87 30.58
CA ALA A 591 6.54 12.31 30.74
C ALA A 591 7.15 12.37 29.33
N PRO A 592 8.30 13.05 29.15
CA PRO A 592 8.97 12.94 27.87
C PRO A 592 9.16 11.45 27.67
N ASP A 593 8.62 10.93 26.58
CA ASP A 593 9.04 9.63 26.10
C ASP A 593 10.56 9.75 26.00
N GLU A 594 11.28 9.16 26.97
CA GLU A 594 12.74 9.03 26.96
C GLU A 594 13.16 8.04 25.85
N GLY A 595 12.37 7.96 24.78
CA GLY A 595 12.77 7.56 23.46
C GLY A 595 14.03 8.33 23.08
N ARG A 596 15.14 7.61 23.06
CA ARG A 596 16.45 8.08 22.61
C ARG A 596 16.26 8.97 21.37
N PRO A 597 16.86 10.18 21.32
CA PRO A 597 16.73 11.07 20.18
C PRO A 597 16.97 10.32 18.87
N ALA A 598 16.22 10.63 17.81
CA ALA A 598 16.35 9.93 16.52
C ALA A 598 17.80 9.89 15.98
N TRP A 599 18.64 10.86 16.35
CA TRP A 599 20.07 10.84 16.02
C TRP A 599 20.88 9.86 16.87
N VAL A 600 20.51 9.61 18.14
CA VAL A 600 21.13 8.63 19.02
C VAL A 600 20.78 7.22 18.57
N THR A 601 19.51 6.96 18.19
CA THR A 601 19.14 5.68 17.59
C THR A 601 19.86 5.48 16.26
N ALA A 602 19.90 6.49 15.37
CA ALA A 602 20.68 6.44 14.14
C ALA A 602 22.18 6.20 14.39
N LEU A 603 22.78 6.84 15.40
CA LEU A 603 24.18 6.65 15.78
C LEU A 603 24.45 5.24 16.32
N LEU A 604 23.56 4.70 17.16
CA LEU A 604 23.65 3.34 17.67
C LEU A 604 23.50 2.31 16.55
N TRP A 605 22.66 2.57 15.54
CA TRP A 605 22.55 1.74 14.34
C TRP A 605 23.80 1.83 13.47
N LEU A 606 24.37 3.02 13.28
CA LEU A 606 25.62 3.23 12.55
C LEU A 606 26.77 2.51 13.25
N LEU A 607 26.81 2.56 14.60
CA LEU A 607 27.73 1.78 15.43
C LEU A 607 27.48 0.27 15.32
N GLY A 608 26.23 -0.18 15.24
CA GLY A 608 25.88 -1.59 15.03
C GLY A 608 26.35 -2.12 13.67
N ILE A 609 26.11 -1.37 12.59
CA ILE A 609 26.59 -1.69 11.25
C ILE A 609 28.12 -1.68 11.22
N ALA A 610 28.75 -0.66 11.81
CA ALA A 610 30.20 -0.58 11.93
C ALA A 610 30.77 -1.75 12.74
N ALA A 611 30.12 -2.17 13.81
CA ALA A 611 30.52 -3.32 14.61
C ALA A 611 30.45 -4.62 13.78
N VAL A 612 29.36 -4.85 13.04
CA VAL A 612 29.22 -6.02 12.15
C VAL A 612 30.30 -6.03 11.06
N LEU A 613 30.56 -4.88 10.44
CA LEU A 613 31.62 -4.73 9.44
C LEU A 613 33.02 -4.89 10.04
N ALA A 614 33.21 -4.55 11.32
CA ALA A 614 34.50 -4.65 12.01
C ALA A 614 34.82 -6.07 12.52
N ILE A 615 33.85 -6.97 12.69
CA ILE A 615 34.07 -8.33 13.21
C ILE A 615 35.10 -9.10 12.38
N MET A 616 35.03 -9.01 11.05
CA MET A 616 35.95 -9.72 10.15
C MET A 616 37.39 -9.21 10.23
N PRO A 617 37.69 -7.91 10.06
CA PRO A 617 39.06 -7.41 10.22
C PRO A 617 39.62 -7.61 11.63
N LEU A 618 38.80 -7.47 12.67
CA LEU A 618 39.25 -7.72 14.04
C LEU A 618 39.62 -9.20 14.25
N SER A 619 38.82 -10.13 13.71
CA SER A 619 39.10 -11.56 13.78
C SER A 619 40.36 -11.95 13.00
N ALA A 620 40.60 -11.33 11.84
CA ALA A 620 41.85 -11.49 11.08
C ALA A 620 43.06 -10.95 11.85
N LEU A 621 42.96 -9.76 12.46
CA LEU A 621 44.03 -9.20 13.30
C LEU A 621 44.37 -10.11 14.48
N VAL A 622 43.36 -10.68 15.14
CA VAL A 622 43.55 -11.63 16.25
C VAL A 622 44.14 -12.95 15.74
N ALA A 623 43.67 -13.46 14.60
CA ALA A 623 44.19 -14.68 13.98
C ALA A 623 45.67 -14.53 13.61
N ARG A 624 46.04 -13.42 12.96
CA ARG A 624 47.43 -13.05 12.62
C ARG A 624 48.30 -12.95 13.86
N ARG A 625 47.87 -12.21 14.89
CA ARG A 625 48.59 -12.08 16.16
C ARG A 625 48.78 -13.42 16.87
N ARG A 626 47.77 -14.29 16.88
CA ARG A 626 47.86 -15.64 17.46
C ARG A 626 48.80 -16.53 16.66
N SER A 627 48.69 -16.51 15.33
CA SER A 627 49.55 -17.26 14.43
C SER A 627 51.02 -16.91 14.70
N ARG A 628 51.37 -15.61 14.71
CA ARG A 628 52.72 -15.13 15.00
C ARG A 628 53.24 -15.54 16.38
N ARG A 629 52.40 -15.48 17.42
CA ARG A 629 52.76 -15.91 18.79
C ARG A 629 52.87 -17.42 18.98
N SER A 630 52.31 -18.21 18.08
CA SER A 630 52.34 -19.67 18.14
C SER A 630 53.58 -20.29 17.48
N ALA A 631 54.45 -19.47 16.88
CA ALA A 631 55.71 -19.95 16.30
C ALA A 631 56.67 -20.42 17.40
N VAL A 632 57.10 -21.67 17.28
CA VAL A 632 58.02 -22.31 18.22
C VAL A 632 59.47 -21.94 17.91
N ASP A 633 59.79 -21.74 16.62
CA ASP A 633 61.12 -21.35 16.15
C ASP A 633 61.06 -20.28 15.03
N ASP A 634 62.24 -19.79 14.66
CA ASP A 634 62.44 -18.77 13.64
C ASP A 634 62.00 -19.22 12.24
N ALA A 635 62.15 -20.50 11.92
CA ALA A 635 61.75 -21.05 10.63
C ALA A 635 60.22 -21.08 10.48
N GLU A 636 59.51 -21.45 11.54
CA GLU A 636 58.04 -21.46 11.59
C GLU A 636 57.45 -20.04 11.61
N ARG A 637 58.21 -19.05 12.10
CA ARG A 637 57.85 -17.62 11.99
C ARG A 637 57.91 -17.16 10.53
N VAL A 638 59.01 -17.46 9.82
CA VAL A 638 59.18 -17.11 8.40
C VAL A 638 58.12 -17.75 7.51
N GLU A 639 57.75 -19.02 7.75
CA GLU A 639 56.65 -19.68 7.03
C GLU A 639 55.29 -19.00 7.24
N ARG A 640 55.02 -18.52 8.46
CA ARG A 640 53.77 -17.81 8.76
C ARG A 640 53.72 -16.43 8.11
N GLU A 641 54.82 -15.69 8.11
CA GLU A 641 54.90 -14.39 7.41
C GLU A 641 54.76 -14.57 5.89
N TRP A 642 55.33 -15.63 5.32
CA TRP A 642 55.09 -15.98 3.92
C TRP A 642 53.62 -16.34 3.63
N HIS A 643 52.99 -17.17 4.48
CA HIS A 643 51.58 -17.48 4.34
C HIS A 643 50.72 -16.21 4.41
N GLU A 644 51.04 -15.31 5.35
CA GLU A 644 50.35 -14.03 5.52
C GLU A 644 50.54 -13.12 4.29
N LEU A 645 51.73 -13.07 3.69
CA LEU A 645 51.97 -12.37 2.42
C LEU A 645 51.05 -12.92 1.32
N ILE A 646 51.01 -14.24 1.13
CA ILE A 646 50.20 -14.87 0.09
C ILE A 646 48.70 -14.63 0.31
N THR A 647 48.20 -14.76 1.54
CA THR A 647 46.78 -14.50 1.84
C THR A 647 46.42 -13.03 1.59
N GLN A 648 47.28 -12.09 1.98
CA GLN A 648 47.03 -10.66 1.74
C GLN A 648 47.05 -10.31 0.24
N LEU A 649 47.92 -10.94 -0.53
CA LEU A 649 47.94 -10.78 -1.98
C LEU A 649 46.68 -11.40 -2.62
N ASP A 650 46.22 -12.56 -2.13
CA ASP A 650 44.96 -13.16 -2.58
C ASP A 650 43.75 -12.24 -2.28
N ASP A 651 43.71 -11.60 -1.10
CA ASP A 651 42.66 -10.64 -0.75
C ASP A 651 42.58 -9.46 -1.73
N LEU A 652 43.74 -9.01 -2.24
CA LEU A 652 43.90 -8.00 -3.28
C LEU A 652 43.62 -8.54 -4.71
N GLY A 653 43.32 -9.83 -4.83
CA GLY A 653 42.98 -10.54 -6.06
C GLY A 653 44.18 -11.03 -6.85
N LEU A 654 45.30 -11.30 -6.18
CA LEU A 654 46.51 -11.91 -6.74
C LEU A 654 46.69 -13.29 -6.15
N ARG A 655 46.16 -14.31 -6.82
CA ARG A 655 46.35 -15.71 -6.43
C ARG A 655 47.61 -16.26 -7.09
N PRO A 656 48.62 -16.69 -6.32
CA PRO A 656 49.72 -17.44 -6.89
C PRO A 656 49.22 -18.75 -7.52
N PRO A 657 49.89 -19.26 -8.57
CA PRO A 657 49.56 -20.55 -9.15
C PRO A 657 49.66 -21.69 -8.12
N VAL A 658 48.65 -22.57 -8.09
CA VAL A 658 48.63 -23.72 -7.18
C VAL A 658 49.80 -24.66 -7.49
N GLY A 659 50.60 -24.98 -6.46
CA GLY A 659 51.77 -25.86 -6.57
C GLY A 659 53.07 -25.17 -6.98
N ALA A 660 53.12 -23.84 -7.08
CA ALA A 660 54.35 -23.10 -7.36
C ALA A 660 55.35 -23.16 -6.18
N THR A 661 56.64 -23.25 -6.49
CA THR A 661 57.72 -23.11 -5.49
C THR A 661 57.83 -21.64 -5.02
N PRO A 662 58.40 -21.35 -3.85
CA PRO A 662 58.64 -19.97 -3.38
C PRO A 662 59.27 -19.07 -4.45
N ARG A 663 60.32 -19.58 -5.11
CA ARG A 663 61.02 -18.89 -6.20
C ARG A 663 60.13 -18.62 -7.41
N GLN A 664 59.29 -19.58 -7.79
CA GLN A 664 58.34 -19.40 -8.89
C GLN A 664 57.27 -18.37 -8.54
N THR A 665 56.79 -18.35 -7.29
CA THR A 665 55.83 -17.37 -6.79
C THR A 665 56.44 -15.96 -6.76
N GLY A 666 57.67 -15.80 -6.27
CA GLY A 666 58.39 -14.52 -6.31
C GLY A 666 58.57 -13.98 -7.73
N ALA A 667 59.05 -14.82 -8.64
CA ALA A 667 59.21 -14.44 -10.05
C ALA A 667 57.89 -14.17 -10.78
N TRP A 668 56.79 -14.78 -10.35
CA TRP A 668 55.45 -14.50 -10.86
C TRP A 668 54.95 -13.14 -10.34
N LEU A 669 55.11 -12.87 -9.04
CA LEU A 669 54.73 -11.61 -8.40
C LEU A 669 55.49 -10.42 -9.01
N SER A 670 56.82 -10.48 -9.05
CA SER A 670 57.65 -9.42 -9.64
C SER A 670 57.22 -9.06 -11.06
N ARG A 671 56.98 -10.06 -11.92
CA ARG A 671 56.52 -9.83 -13.30
C ARG A 671 55.09 -9.31 -13.40
N ARG A 672 54.16 -9.86 -12.62
CA ARG A 672 52.74 -9.47 -12.71
C ARG A 672 52.52 -8.06 -12.17
N LEU A 673 53.32 -7.64 -11.20
CA LEU A 673 53.22 -6.35 -10.54
C LEU A 673 54.18 -5.29 -11.06
N HIS A 674 55.13 -5.67 -11.92
CA HIS A 674 56.19 -4.77 -12.41
C HIS A 674 56.92 -4.10 -11.22
N LEU A 675 57.22 -4.88 -10.18
CA LEU A 675 57.95 -4.38 -9.02
C LEU A 675 59.36 -3.97 -9.47
N GLU A 676 59.76 -2.75 -9.16
CA GLU A 676 61.10 -2.21 -9.45
C GLU A 676 61.65 -1.55 -8.17
N GLY A 677 62.97 -1.61 -7.98
CA GLY A 677 63.63 -0.99 -6.82
C GLY A 677 63.37 -1.71 -5.50
N GLU A 678 63.15 -0.94 -4.43
CA GLU A 678 63.06 -1.43 -3.05
C GLU A 678 62.02 -2.57 -2.83
N PRO A 679 60.79 -2.52 -3.37
CA PRO A 679 59.81 -3.60 -3.20
C PRO A 679 60.23 -4.93 -3.85
N GLN A 680 61.00 -4.87 -4.94
CA GLN A 680 61.54 -6.08 -5.58
C GLN A 680 62.64 -6.70 -4.71
N GLU A 681 63.55 -5.88 -4.17
CA GLU A 681 64.61 -6.34 -3.26
C GLU A 681 64.03 -6.95 -1.98
N GLN A 682 62.98 -6.34 -1.42
CA GLN A 682 62.23 -6.85 -0.28
C GLN A 682 61.60 -8.23 -0.58
N LEU A 683 60.94 -8.38 -1.73
CA LEU A 683 60.36 -9.66 -2.15
C LEU A 683 61.43 -10.75 -2.34
N ASP A 684 62.55 -10.41 -2.98
CA ASP A 684 63.67 -11.33 -3.19
C ASP A 684 64.30 -11.77 -1.85
N HIS A 685 64.43 -10.85 -0.88
CA HIS A 685 64.91 -11.16 0.47
C HIS A 685 63.96 -12.09 1.23
N VAL A 686 62.64 -11.85 1.14
CA VAL A 686 61.59 -12.71 1.73
C VAL A 686 61.68 -14.13 1.15
N VAL A 687 61.78 -14.26 -0.16
CA VAL A 687 61.86 -15.57 -0.84
C VAL A 687 63.15 -16.30 -0.45
N ALA A 688 64.30 -15.61 -0.45
CA ALA A 688 65.58 -16.20 -0.06
C ALA A 688 65.59 -16.67 1.40
N THR A 689 64.98 -15.89 2.31
CA THR A 689 64.89 -16.23 3.73
C THR A 689 63.94 -17.39 3.97
N LEU A 690 62.83 -17.48 3.24
CA LEU A 690 61.95 -18.65 3.28
C LEU A 690 62.62 -19.91 2.75
N GLU A 691 63.36 -19.82 1.64
CA GLU A 691 64.16 -20.94 1.14
C GLU A 691 65.16 -21.40 2.22
N ARG A 692 65.87 -20.46 2.86
CA ARG A 692 66.80 -20.77 3.95
C ARG A 692 66.08 -21.42 5.14
N ALA A 693 64.92 -20.93 5.53
CA ALA A 693 64.11 -21.48 6.61
C ALA A 693 63.72 -22.95 6.38
N ARG A 694 63.36 -23.31 5.14
CA ARG A 694 62.96 -24.68 4.77
C ARG A 694 64.09 -25.70 4.78
N TYR A 695 65.33 -25.25 4.62
CA TYR A 695 66.52 -26.12 4.52
C TYR A 695 67.48 -25.98 5.72
N ALA A 696 67.22 -25.05 6.63
CA ALA A 696 68.04 -24.86 7.83
C ALA A 696 67.77 -25.97 8.88
N PRO A 697 68.77 -26.32 9.72
CA PRO A 697 68.55 -27.19 10.86
C PRO A 697 67.59 -26.55 11.88
N PRO A 698 66.82 -27.34 12.65
CA PRO A 698 65.92 -26.82 13.67
C PRO A 698 66.65 -25.91 14.67
N GLY A 699 66.07 -24.74 14.96
CA GLY A 699 66.65 -23.75 15.87
C GLY A 699 67.73 -22.84 15.26
N ALA A 700 67.87 -22.79 13.93
CA ALA A 700 68.74 -21.82 13.27
C ALA A 700 68.19 -20.39 13.40
N ASP A 701 69.06 -19.42 13.72
CA ASP A 701 68.72 -18.00 13.76
C ASP A 701 68.42 -17.48 12.34
N LEU A 702 67.23 -16.90 12.13
CA LEU A 702 66.81 -16.33 10.86
C LEU A 702 66.34 -14.88 11.05
N PRO A 703 66.60 -13.99 10.06
CA PRO A 703 66.18 -12.60 10.16
C PRO A 703 64.65 -12.48 10.20
N ASP A 704 64.17 -11.46 10.93
CA ASP A 704 62.76 -11.06 10.91
C ASP A 704 62.46 -10.34 9.59
N ILE A 705 61.53 -10.92 8.81
CA ILE A 705 61.13 -10.43 7.47
C ILE A 705 59.79 -9.68 7.49
N SER A 706 59.24 -9.40 8.67
CA SER A 706 57.90 -8.83 8.82
C SER A 706 57.78 -7.42 8.22
N HIS A 707 58.87 -6.64 8.26
CA HIS A 707 58.91 -5.31 7.66
C HIS A 707 58.87 -5.37 6.13
N GLU A 708 59.65 -6.28 5.52
CA GLU A 708 59.69 -6.50 4.08
C GLU A 708 58.37 -7.05 3.54
N VAL A 709 57.73 -7.97 4.27
CA VAL A 709 56.38 -8.45 3.92
C VAL A 709 55.37 -7.29 3.93
N GLY A 710 55.43 -6.42 4.94
CA GLY A 710 54.60 -5.21 5.01
C GLY A 710 54.82 -4.26 3.83
N GLY A 711 56.09 -3.96 3.52
CA GLY A 711 56.47 -3.09 2.41
C GLY A 711 55.97 -3.59 1.06
N VAL A 712 56.12 -4.89 0.78
CA VAL A 712 55.59 -5.51 -0.44
C VAL A 712 54.06 -5.41 -0.49
N VAL A 713 53.36 -5.73 0.59
CA VAL A 713 51.88 -5.66 0.61
C VAL A 713 51.37 -4.23 0.42
N ASP A 714 52.01 -3.23 1.04
CA ASP A 714 51.60 -1.84 0.93
C ASP A 714 51.84 -1.27 -0.48
N GLU A 715 52.96 -1.64 -1.12
CA GLU A 715 53.22 -1.32 -2.53
C GLU A 715 52.17 -1.96 -3.44
N VAL A 716 51.88 -3.26 -3.26
CA VAL A 716 50.84 -3.91 -4.04
C VAL A 716 49.47 -3.27 -3.79
N ARG A 717 49.16 -2.89 -2.55
CA ARG A 717 47.89 -2.26 -2.20
C ARG A 717 47.76 -0.89 -2.88
N SER A 718 48.81 -0.07 -2.89
CA SER A 718 48.80 1.28 -3.46
C SER A 718 48.47 1.28 -4.97
N GLY A 719 48.98 0.29 -5.71
CA GLY A 719 48.73 0.11 -7.15
C GLY A 719 47.38 -0.51 -7.53
N ARG A 720 46.51 -0.86 -6.56
CA ARG A 720 45.23 -1.55 -6.81
C ARG A 720 44.04 -0.60 -6.81
N GLN A 721 42.95 -1.00 -7.48
CA GLN A 721 41.69 -0.26 -7.47
C GLN A 721 41.14 -0.11 -6.04
N ARG A 722 40.62 1.09 -5.71
CA ARG A 722 40.05 1.40 -4.38
C ARG A 722 39.00 0.39 -3.91
N SER A 723 38.19 -0.16 -4.81
CA SER A 723 37.20 -1.20 -4.48
C SER A 723 37.83 -2.47 -3.91
N ARG A 724 38.99 -2.90 -4.44
CA ARG A 724 39.72 -4.08 -3.94
C ARG A 724 40.42 -3.79 -2.61
N GLN A 725 40.95 -2.58 -2.44
CA GLN A 725 41.53 -2.14 -1.17
C GLN A 725 40.48 -2.20 -0.05
N VAL A 726 39.31 -1.57 -0.25
CA VAL A 726 38.20 -1.59 0.72
C VAL A 726 37.72 -3.01 1.01
N ARG A 727 37.60 -3.86 -0.03
CA ARG A 727 37.23 -5.27 0.17
C ARG A 727 38.23 -6.04 1.02
N SER A 728 39.53 -5.91 0.74
CA SER A 728 40.59 -6.58 1.52
C SER A 728 40.60 -6.13 2.98
N MET A 729 40.21 -4.88 3.26
CA MET A 729 40.16 -4.34 4.61
C MET A 729 38.91 -4.79 5.37
N LEU A 730 37.73 -4.78 4.73
CA LEU A 730 36.48 -5.17 5.38
C LEU A 730 36.31 -6.70 5.48
N TRP A 731 36.92 -7.47 4.58
CA TRP A 731 36.68 -8.91 4.49
C TRP A 731 37.94 -9.74 4.19
N PRO A 732 38.97 -9.68 5.05
CA PRO A 732 40.21 -10.45 4.88
C PRO A 732 39.96 -11.97 5.01
N GLN A 733 40.62 -12.77 4.17
CA GLN A 733 40.46 -14.24 4.18
C GLN A 733 40.88 -14.90 5.49
N ASP A 734 41.91 -14.36 6.17
CA ASP A 734 42.33 -14.84 7.49
C ASP A 734 41.19 -14.78 8.52
N GLY A 735 40.33 -13.76 8.43
CA GLY A 735 39.16 -13.60 9.30
C GLY A 735 38.11 -14.67 8.98
N VAL A 736 37.84 -14.90 7.69
CA VAL A 736 36.91 -15.94 7.23
C VAL A 736 37.36 -17.33 7.69
N ASP A 737 38.65 -17.64 7.55
CA ASP A 737 39.19 -18.95 7.92
C ASP A 737 39.25 -19.15 9.43
N ALA A 738 39.53 -18.10 10.20
CA ALA A 738 39.43 -18.14 11.67
C ALA A 738 38.00 -18.48 12.12
N TRP A 739 36.99 -17.86 11.51
CA TRP A 739 35.58 -18.16 11.79
C TRP A 739 35.14 -19.55 11.34
N ARG A 740 35.60 -20.04 10.18
CA ARG A 740 35.37 -21.43 9.74
C ARG A 740 36.03 -22.45 10.67
N ALA A 741 37.25 -22.17 11.14
CA ALA A 741 37.93 -23.03 12.11
C ALA A 741 37.18 -23.07 13.45
N PHE A 742 36.71 -21.92 13.92
CA PHE A 742 35.86 -21.82 15.10
C PHE A 742 34.55 -22.60 14.94
N GLY A 743 33.82 -22.43 13.84
CA GLY A 743 32.59 -23.17 13.54
C GLY A 743 32.79 -24.68 13.48
N ARG A 744 33.86 -25.14 12.81
CA ARG A 744 34.25 -26.58 12.80
C ARG A 744 34.57 -27.11 14.19
N SER A 745 35.21 -26.31 15.06
CA SER A 745 35.50 -26.71 16.43
C SER A 745 34.25 -26.85 17.29
N LEU A 746 33.24 -26.00 17.06
CA LEU A 746 31.94 -26.06 17.73
C LEU A 746 31.14 -27.30 17.30
N LEU A 747 31.08 -27.56 15.98
CA LEU A 747 30.40 -28.73 15.42
C LEU A 747 31.04 -30.06 15.86
N ARG A 748 32.36 -30.11 16.08
CA ARG A 748 33.06 -31.29 16.60
C ARG A 748 32.78 -31.58 18.08
N ARG A 749 32.29 -30.60 18.85
CA ARG A 749 31.93 -30.77 20.27
C ARG A 749 30.50 -31.29 20.45
N LEU A 750 29.69 -31.36 19.39
CA LEU A 750 28.39 -32.02 19.44
C LEU A 750 28.60 -33.54 19.39
N PRO A 751 28.08 -34.32 20.36
CA PRO A 751 28.23 -35.76 20.35
C PRO A 751 27.52 -36.31 19.10
N ARG A 752 28.29 -36.90 18.19
CA ARG A 752 27.75 -37.70 17.09
C ARG A 752 27.04 -38.90 17.72
N ARG A 753 25.71 -38.85 17.84
CA ARG A 753 24.90 -40.05 18.08
C ARG A 753 25.17 -41.00 16.91
N ARG A 754 25.74 -42.16 17.23
CA ARG A 754 25.87 -43.30 16.32
C ARG A 754 24.51 -43.94 16.10
#